data_AF-I4LYX9-F1
#
_entry.id   AF-I4LYX9-F1
#
_cell.length_a   1.000
_cell.length_b   1.000
_cell.length_c   1.000
_cell.angle_alpha   90.00
_cell.angle_beta   90.00
_cell.angle_gamma   90.00
#
_symmetry.space_group_name_H-M   'P 1'
#
loop_
_entity.id
_entity.type
_entity.pdbx_description
1 polymer ?
#
loop_
_entity_poly.entity_id
_entity_poly.type
_entity_poly.pdbx_seq_one_letter_code
_entity_poly.pdbx_strand_id
1 'polypeptide(L)'
;MLTNQPTQIQFSELFKYKLNRHDDIHILVGEQLVDIIDYSPETFQTLFLHTMKNINSSKLYNICMSLPFEDDINIKIYNLEIEAEKKYSIVNRDVLPLGNSIIQAPPYFTREEIFQLFAHHSIKFRGTINFNGSIENKAKPFDAFAFEKYYFGNTVGEIRFLRELAANGGKEKTEDEKFFYNLGASVIAPVYALYTEWIIKFCNKNNIKILLPLMREATVLSTCIRKLTKIQCEPIFCSRRFLFNASINSNNFIYKMEQILIKSKATPSVLCKDIGLNGSEFSQFQTMRDLKNANYLEQFSQFLYSNKYKITSYSEHQRNLFCQNLHKIIANKSNQKMATVDIGFSGTSESLIDDILKMQRCMLNISHLIVMGSDTAQIRNIQNGLHIYSWLGMAGENTHFTKRLMYQIQTLEPLINDICGTTLAYDSNGPILDSIVPAGLEENFPRALACQRGIYAFIDLWSQYREFFDVNKLLKNKIGFINIWRRLIETPNVEEAQHIGTLKLYDNYTIKKTVYTVLGESNTQIVNCNTFLKNKNHTNSDYPQAKVVIQNPNFFKRELIEKHLNIPSSKSMVDIIEKLGNKKVAIFAAGQRGKDFLKVAKLFNINISYFVDSDKNLQGKYIDGVPVVSLSTAKDVDVFVNASYNYPEEISQIIINYYNKDKTIYTID
;
A
#
# COMPACT_ATOMS: atom_id res chain seq x y z
N MET A 1 31.93 12.73 -32.32
CA MET A 1 32.81 12.71 -31.13
C MET A 1 32.64 14.04 -30.42
N LEU A 2 31.78 14.09 -29.40
CA LEU A 2 31.66 15.23 -28.48
C LEU A 2 32.03 14.69 -27.09
N THR A 3 33.09 15.23 -26.51
CA THR A 3 33.57 14.87 -25.18
C THR A 3 32.63 15.44 -24.13
N ASN A 4 31.73 14.60 -23.61
CA ASN A 4 30.90 14.92 -22.45
C ASN A 4 31.80 15.02 -21.21
N GLN A 5 32.12 16.24 -20.78
CA GLN A 5 32.75 16.45 -19.48
C GLN A 5 31.70 16.36 -18.35
N PRO A 6 32.05 15.76 -17.20
CA PRO A 6 31.17 15.64 -16.03
C PRO A 6 30.93 17.00 -15.36
N THR A 7 29.71 17.23 -14.90
CA THR A 7 29.39 18.38 -14.04
C THR A 7 29.89 18.11 -12.63
N GLN A 8 30.97 18.79 -12.24
CA GLN A 8 31.49 18.78 -10.86
C GLN A 8 30.75 19.80 -10.01
N ILE A 9 30.46 19.46 -8.75
CA ILE A 9 29.86 20.38 -7.78
C ILE A 9 30.81 20.46 -6.60
N GLN A 10 31.38 21.64 -6.38
CA GLN A 10 32.32 21.85 -5.27
C GLN A 10 31.55 22.16 -3.98
N PHE A 11 32.10 21.73 -2.84
CA PHE A 11 31.52 21.99 -1.52
C PHE A 11 31.33 23.49 -1.22
N SER A 12 32.12 24.35 -1.86
CA SER A 12 31.99 25.81 -1.80
C SER A 12 30.69 26.34 -2.42
N GLU A 13 30.04 25.59 -3.30
CA GLU A 13 28.76 25.98 -3.93
C GLU A 13 27.54 25.69 -3.03
N LEU A 14 27.70 24.83 -2.01
CA LEU A 14 26.65 24.50 -1.03
C LEU A 14 26.33 25.65 -0.06
N PHE A 15 27.20 26.67 0.05
CA PHE A 15 27.05 27.76 1.01
C PHE A 15 26.19 28.95 0.52
N LYS A 16 25.64 28.91 -0.70
CA LYS A 16 24.93 30.06 -1.30
C LYS A 16 23.40 30.05 -1.20
N TYR A 17 22.78 29.02 -0.64
CA TYR A 17 21.32 28.98 -0.47
C TYR A 17 20.94 29.02 1.01
N LYS A 18 20.54 30.21 1.45
CA LYS A 18 19.97 30.48 2.78
C LYS A 18 18.54 29.92 2.80
N LEU A 19 18.31 28.82 3.50
CA LEU A 19 16.98 28.28 3.78
C LEU A 19 16.62 28.62 5.24
N ASN A 20 15.54 29.37 5.40
CA ASN A 20 14.95 29.76 6.68
C ASN A 20 13.93 28.70 7.16
N ARG A 21 14.05 28.31 8.45
CA ARG A 21 13.02 27.88 9.44
C ARG A 21 12.32 26.52 9.28
N HIS A 22 12.02 25.75 10.35
CA HIS A 22 11.97 25.96 11.83
C HIS A 22 12.23 24.62 12.58
N ASP A 23 12.89 24.63 13.75
CA ASP A 23 12.28 24.41 15.09
C ASP A 23 13.00 25.15 16.26
N ASP A 24 13.50 26.38 16.08
CA ASP A 24 14.11 27.20 17.16
C ASP A 24 13.68 28.68 17.10
N ILE A 25 13.47 29.33 18.27
CA ILE A 25 13.08 30.76 18.35
C ILE A 25 14.32 31.66 18.24
N HIS A 26 14.63 32.10 17.02
CA HIS A 26 15.62 33.15 16.78
C HIS A 26 14.93 34.51 16.54
N ILE A 27 15.43 35.56 17.18
CA ILE A 27 15.04 36.95 16.87
C ILE A 27 16.08 37.54 15.92
N LEU A 28 15.62 38.08 14.80
CA LEU A 28 16.46 38.82 13.86
C LEU A 28 16.48 40.30 14.28
N VAL A 29 17.66 40.86 14.52
CA VAL A 29 17.85 42.30 14.77
C VAL A 29 18.87 42.83 13.77
N GLY A 30 18.40 43.62 12.80
CA GLY A 30 19.23 44.01 11.66
C GLY A 30 19.67 42.79 10.84
N GLU A 31 20.96 42.70 10.51
CA GLU A 31 21.53 41.59 9.74
C GLU A 31 22.14 40.46 10.61
N GLN A 32 22.09 40.60 11.94
CA GLN A 32 22.64 39.60 12.86
C GLN A 32 21.54 38.68 13.43
N LEU A 33 21.87 37.39 13.46
CA LEU A 33 21.09 36.35 14.13
C LEU A 33 21.61 36.23 15.56
N VAL A 34 20.73 36.39 16.55
CA VAL A 34 21.08 36.20 17.96
C VAL A 34 20.44 34.91 18.45
N ASP A 35 21.27 33.98 18.90
CA ASP A 35 20.84 32.72 19.51
C ASP A 35 20.56 32.92 20.99
N ILE A 36 19.36 32.52 21.43
CA ILE A 36 18.95 32.61 22.84
C ILE A 36 19.22 31.26 23.49
N ILE A 37 20.49 30.92 23.70
CA ILE A 37 20.88 29.76 24.52
C ILE A 37 22.05 30.21 25.42
N ASP A 38 21.92 29.96 26.72
CA ASP A 38 22.92 30.15 27.80
C ASP A 38 23.30 31.58 28.25
N TYR A 39 22.31 32.39 28.65
CA TYR A 39 22.59 33.58 29.47
C TYR A 39 21.85 33.54 30.81
N SER A 40 22.52 33.97 31.88
CA SER A 40 21.84 34.27 33.14
C SER A 40 20.76 35.37 32.91
N PRO A 41 19.67 35.39 33.69
CA PRO A 41 18.56 36.31 33.47
C PRO A 41 18.98 37.79 33.40
N GLU A 42 19.92 38.20 34.26
CA GLU A 42 20.49 39.56 34.26
C GLU A 42 21.32 39.84 33.00
N THR A 43 22.02 38.84 32.46
CA THR A 43 22.81 38.97 31.23
C THR A 43 21.91 39.06 30.01
N PHE A 44 20.84 38.27 29.96
CA PHE A 44 19.83 38.35 28.89
C PHE A 44 19.11 39.70 28.88
N GLN A 45 18.67 40.18 30.04
CA GLN A 45 18.01 41.49 30.16
C GLN A 45 18.96 42.63 29.75
N THR A 46 20.23 42.57 30.15
CA THR A 46 21.24 43.56 29.78
C THR A 46 21.53 43.55 28.27
N LEU A 47 21.70 42.38 27.65
CA LEU A 47 21.93 42.25 26.21
C LEU A 47 20.71 42.71 25.40
N PHE A 48 19.52 42.32 25.82
CA PHE A 48 18.26 42.69 25.19
C PHE A 48 18.05 44.22 25.23
N LEU A 49 18.20 44.86 26.38
CA LEU A 49 18.07 46.31 26.51
C LEU A 49 19.18 47.06 25.74
N HIS A 50 20.42 46.57 25.76
CA HIS A 50 21.52 47.16 24.99
C HIS A 50 21.26 47.09 23.47
N THR A 51 20.71 45.96 23.00
CA THR A 51 20.35 45.75 21.60
C THR A 51 19.18 46.66 21.18
N MET A 52 18.15 46.79 22.02
CA MET A 52 17.00 47.66 21.76
C MET A 52 17.38 49.15 21.74
N LYS A 53 18.38 49.57 22.52
CA LYS A 53 18.94 50.93 22.49
C LYS A 53 19.62 51.25 21.14
N ASN A 54 20.24 50.25 20.50
CA ASN A 54 20.97 50.39 19.24
C ASN A 54 20.07 50.38 17.98
N ILE A 55 18.79 50.00 18.12
CA ILE A 55 17.79 50.05 17.02
C ILE A 55 17.27 51.48 16.76
N ASN A 56 17.78 52.48 17.49
CA ASN A 56 17.49 53.90 17.31
C ASN A 56 15.98 54.26 17.35
N SER A 57 15.20 53.49 18.12
CA SER A 57 13.78 53.72 18.37
C SER A 57 13.53 53.88 19.86
N SER A 58 13.56 55.14 20.33
CA SER A 58 13.35 55.53 21.73
C SER A 58 11.99 55.07 22.28
N LYS A 59 10.98 54.90 21.41
CA LYS A 59 9.64 54.46 21.80
C LYS A 59 9.57 52.96 22.13
N LEU A 60 10.27 52.11 21.38
CA LEU A 60 10.30 50.67 21.66
C LEU A 60 11.15 50.35 22.90
N TYR A 61 12.28 51.04 23.06
CA TYR A 61 13.15 50.89 24.22
C TYR A 61 12.40 51.18 25.55
N ASN A 62 11.60 52.25 25.58
CA ASN A 62 10.83 52.63 26.78
C ASN A 62 9.69 51.63 27.11
N ILE A 63 9.11 50.97 26.11
CA ILE A 63 8.07 49.93 26.32
C ILE A 63 8.71 48.67 26.92
N CYS A 64 9.85 48.24 26.40
CA CYS A 64 10.56 47.05 26.89
C CYS A 64 11.05 47.22 28.33
N MET A 65 11.43 48.43 28.74
CA MET A 65 11.80 48.75 30.12
C MET A 65 10.64 48.65 31.13
N SER A 66 9.39 48.62 30.66
CA SER A 66 8.19 48.65 31.52
C SER A 66 7.54 47.28 31.77
N LEU A 67 8.07 46.20 31.20
CA LEU A 67 7.54 44.85 31.35
C LEU A 67 8.10 44.17 32.62
N PRO A 68 7.26 43.62 33.51
CA PRO A 68 7.72 42.90 34.70
C PRO A 68 8.16 41.48 34.31
N PHE A 69 9.46 41.20 34.39
CA PHE A 69 10.00 39.85 34.33
C PHE A 69 10.10 39.33 35.77
N GLU A 70 9.10 38.59 36.25
CA GLU A 70 9.12 38.01 37.61
C GLU A 70 9.47 36.52 37.62
N ASP A 71 10.03 36.07 38.74
CA ASP A 71 10.80 34.83 38.97
C ASP A 71 10.03 33.50 38.75
N ASP A 72 8.70 33.54 38.65
CA ASP A 72 7.83 32.36 38.81
C ASP A 72 7.75 31.45 37.55
N ILE A 73 8.07 31.99 36.36
CA ILE A 73 8.13 31.20 35.11
C ILE A 73 9.42 30.38 35.01
N ASN A 74 10.52 30.89 35.56
CA ASN A 74 11.85 30.28 35.41
C ASN A 74 12.04 29.09 36.38
N ILE A 75 11.45 29.16 37.58
CA ILE A 75 11.52 28.06 38.57
C ILE A 75 10.79 26.80 38.06
N LYS A 76 9.73 26.94 37.25
CA LYS A 76 8.99 25.80 36.68
C LYS A 76 9.73 25.08 35.56
N ILE A 77 10.50 25.80 34.76
CA ILE A 77 11.27 25.22 33.65
C ILE A 77 12.50 24.49 34.19
N TYR A 78 13.20 25.09 35.15
CA TYR A 78 14.40 24.49 35.77
C TYR A 78 14.10 23.16 36.50
N ASN A 79 12.94 23.05 37.16
CA ASN A 79 12.54 21.81 37.83
C ASN A 79 12.19 20.66 36.87
N LEU A 80 11.77 20.97 35.63
CA LEU A 80 11.44 19.96 34.60
C LEU A 80 12.70 19.37 33.96
N GLU A 81 13.79 20.14 33.85
CA GLU A 81 15.07 19.67 33.31
C GLU A 81 15.80 18.73 34.29
N ILE A 82 15.80 19.05 35.59
CA ILE A 82 16.46 18.20 36.60
C ILE A 82 15.78 16.82 36.73
N GLU A 83 14.47 16.72 36.51
CA GLU A 83 13.78 15.41 36.46
C GLU A 83 14.11 14.60 35.20
N ALA A 84 14.39 15.27 34.08
CA ALA A 84 14.72 14.62 32.81
C ALA A 84 16.17 14.09 32.80
N GLU A 85 17.13 14.84 33.33
CA GLU A 85 18.55 14.45 33.36
C GLU A 85 18.84 13.29 34.32
N LYS A 86 18.11 13.19 35.45
CA LYS A 86 18.32 12.12 36.44
C LYS A 86 17.92 10.73 35.95
N LYS A 87 17.18 10.61 34.84
CA LYS A 87 16.51 9.34 34.47
C LYS A 87 17.14 8.59 33.30
N TYR A 88 18.01 9.20 32.48
CA TYR A 88 18.39 8.61 31.18
C TYR A 88 19.87 8.66 30.77
N SER A 89 20.81 8.87 31.69
CA SER A 89 22.25 8.80 31.38
C SER A 89 22.86 7.41 31.68
N ILE A 90 23.77 6.97 30.78
CA ILE A 90 24.58 5.71 30.72
C ILE A 90 23.98 4.70 29.69
N VAL A 91 24.55 4.43 28.50
CA VAL A 91 25.89 3.85 28.19
C VAL A 91 26.38 4.26 26.78
N ASN A 92 27.70 4.48 26.68
CA ASN A 92 28.59 4.60 25.52
C ASN A 92 28.28 3.76 24.26
N ARG A 93 28.61 4.32 23.07
CA ARG A 93 29.13 3.54 21.94
C ARG A 93 30.31 4.28 21.28
N ASP A 94 31.42 3.56 21.20
CA ASP A 94 32.67 3.93 20.57
C ASP A 94 32.51 4.23 19.06
N VAL A 95 33.20 5.27 18.62
CA VAL A 95 33.32 5.68 17.22
C VAL A 95 34.38 4.79 16.55
N LEU A 96 33.98 3.97 15.58
CA LEU A 96 34.93 3.31 14.67
C LEU A 96 35.35 4.31 13.56
N PRO A 97 36.66 4.46 13.28
CA PRO A 97 37.13 5.31 12.20
C PRO A 97 37.05 4.54 10.88
N LEU A 98 36.04 4.83 10.06
CA LEU A 98 35.98 4.37 8.68
C LEU A 98 36.32 5.52 7.72
N GLY A 99 37.63 5.79 7.59
CA GLY A 99 38.15 6.55 6.46
C GLY A 99 37.94 5.77 5.16
N ASN A 100 37.47 6.46 4.12
CA ASN A 100 37.32 5.98 2.73
C ASN A 100 36.26 4.90 2.46
N SER A 101 35.11 4.94 3.15
CA SER A 101 33.96 4.13 2.72
C SER A 101 33.24 4.81 1.54
N ILE A 102 33.26 4.14 0.38
CA ILE A 102 32.51 4.53 -0.82
C ILE A 102 31.08 3.98 -0.67
N ILE A 103 30.07 4.85 -0.67
CA ILE A 103 28.67 4.42 -0.79
C ILE A 103 28.24 4.65 -2.24
N GLN A 104 27.95 3.56 -2.95
CA GLN A 104 27.28 3.63 -4.25
C GLN A 104 25.80 3.92 -4.01
N ALA A 105 25.37 5.15 -4.26
CA ALA A 105 23.95 5.47 -4.33
C ALA A 105 23.38 4.87 -5.63
N PRO A 106 22.25 4.14 -5.58
CA PRO A 106 21.58 3.62 -6.77
C PRO A 106 21.30 4.75 -7.78
N PRO A 107 21.39 4.50 -9.09
CA PRO A 107 21.27 5.52 -10.15
C PRO A 107 19.87 6.15 -10.30
N TYR A 108 18.96 5.91 -9.36
CA TYR A 108 17.54 6.28 -9.44
C TYR A 108 17.15 7.46 -8.55
N PHE A 109 18.03 7.90 -7.66
CA PHE A 109 17.74 9.05 -6.80
C PHE A 109 18.05 10.36 -7.52
N THR A 110 17.09 11.29 -7.49
CA THR A 110 17.39 12.69 -7.88
C THR A 110 18.27 13.34 -6.82
N ARG A 111 19.03 14.36 -7.24
CA ARG A 111 19.89 15.14 -6.35
C ARG A 111 19.10 15.68 -5.16
N GLU A 112 17.90 16.19 -5.38
CA GLU A 112 16.97 16.69 -4.36
C GLU A 112 16.48 15.61 -3.38
N GLU A 113 16.22 14.39 -3.83
CA GLU A 113 15.79 13.29 -2.95
C GLU A 113 16.91 12.80 -2.03
N ILE A 114 18.15 12.77 -2.54
CA ILE A 114 19.35 12.51 -1.73
C ILE A 114 19.51 13.61 -0.67
N PHE A 115 19.32 14.88 -1.04
CA PHE A 115 19.40 15.99 -0.10
C PHE A 115 18.33 15.93 0.99
N GLN A 116 17.09 15.52 0.67
CA GLN A 116 16.03 15.35 1.66
C GLN A 116 16.34 14.22 2.67
N LEU A 117 16.91 13.11 2.19
CA LEU A 117 17.36 11.98 3.03
C LEU A 117 18.45 12.39 4.03
N PHE A 118 19.41 13.23 3.63
CA PHE A 118 20.48 13.69 4.51
C PHE A 118 20.08 14.87 5.41
N ALA A 119 19.22 15.77 4.92
CA ALA A 119 18.75 16.93 5.68
C ALA A 119 17.87 16.55 6.87
N HIS A 120 17.16 15.42 6.82
CA HIS A 120 16.26 15.01 7.91
C HIS A 120 16.95 14.37 9.12
N HIS A 121 18.24 14.03 9.04
CA HIS A 121 18.89 13.17 10.03
C HIS A 121 20.17 13.71 10.69
N SER A 122 20.53 14.99 10.49
CA SER A 122 21.73 15.60 11.11
C SER A 122 23.03 14.80 10.91
N ILE A 123 23.11 13.98 9.84
CA ILE A 123 24.29 13.16 9.57
C ILE A 123 25.33 14.04 8.86
N LYS A 124 26.39 14.43 9.56
CA LYS A 124 27.56 15.10 8.95
C LYS A 124 28.33 14.09 8.10
N PHE A 125 28.08 14.08 6.78
CA PHE A 125 28.89 13.32 5.83
C PHE A 125 30.02 14.18 5.25
N ARG A 126 31.26 13.70 5.30
CA ARG A 126 32.41 14.28 4.58
C ARG A 126 32.85 13.30 3.49
N GLY A 127 32.29 13.43 2.30
CA GLY A 127 32.68 12.63 1.13
C GLY A 127 32.09 13.17 -0.17
N THR A 128 32.73 12.85 -1.29
CA THR A 128 32.37 13.29 -2.64
C THR A 128 31.45 12.27 -3.32
N ILE A 129 30.34 12.73 -3.92
CA ILE A 129 29.38 11.88 -4.65
C ILE A 129 29.81 11.80 -6.12
N ASN A 130 29.97 10.58 -6.66
CA ASN A 130 30.30 10.34 -8.06
C ASN A 130 29.17 9.56 -8.75
N PHE A 131 28.63 10.08 -9.86
CA PHE A 131 27.60 9.43 -10.66
C PHE A 131 28.25 8.61 -11.78
N ASN A 132 28.55 7.34 -11.54
CA ASN A 132 28.98 6.42 -12.59
C ASN A 132 27.93 5.35 -12.83
N GLY A 133 27.06 5.61 -13.80
CA GLY A 133 26.14 4.64 -14.38
C GLY A 133 25.55 5.23 -15.65
N SER A 134 25.98 4.73 -16.81
CA SER A 134 25.31 4.98 -18.07
C SER A 134 23.92 4.33 -18.00
N ILE A 135 22.90 5.13 -17.68
CA ILE A 135 21.52 4.71 -17.84
C ILE A 135 21.24 4.81 -19.34
N GLU A 136 21.20 3.67 -20.04
CA GLU A 136 20.29 3.59 -21.18
C GLU A 136 18.91 3.91 -20.62
N ASN A 137 18.40 5.12 -20.93
CA ASN A 137 17.03 5.54 -20.69
C ASN A 137 16.09 4.66 -21.54
N LYS A 138 16.02 3.36 -21.25
CA LYS A 138 14.83 2.58 -21.56
C LYS A 138 13.77 3.16 -20.64
N ALA A 139 12.89 3.97 -21.22
CA ALA A 139 11.75 4.57 -20.53
C ALA A 139 11.14 3.50 -19.61
N LYS A 140 11.35 3.63 -18.29
CA LYS A 140 10.72 2.71 -17.35
C LYS A 140 9.22 2.84 -17.57
N PRO A 141 8.50 1.74 -17.85
CA PRO A 141 7.06 1.82 -17.94
C PRO A 141 6.54 2.40 -16.62
N PHE A 142 5.84 3.52 -16.74
CA PHE A 142 4.88 4.09 -15.79
C PHE A 142 5.21 3.87 -14.29
N ASP A 143 5.76 4.90 -13.65
CA ASP A 143 6.04 4.86 -12.22
C ASP A 143 4.73 4.81 -11.40
N ALA A 144 4.41 3.62 -10.89
CA ALA A 144 3.31 3.38 -9.96
C ALA A 144 3.30 4.36 -8.78
N PHE A 145 4.48 4.77 -8.29
CA PHE A 145 4.61 5.74 -7.19
C PHE A 145 4.21 7.14 -7.63
N ALA A 146 4.52 7.54 -8.87
CA ALA A 146 4.06 8.80 -9.41
C ALA A 146 2.52 8.82 -9.49
N PHE A 147 1.90 7.73 -9.94
CA PHE A 147 0.43 7.65 -9.96
C PHE A 147 -0.17 7.71 -8.56
N GLU A 148 0.40 6.99 -7.58
CA GLU A 148 0.00 7.12 -6.16
C GLU A 148 0.06 8.58 -5.70
N LYS A 149 1.17 9.28 -6.00
CA LYS A 149 1.37 10.69 -5.65
C LYS A 149 0.31 11.61 -6.25
N TYR A 150 -0.03 11.44 -7.52
CA TYR A 150 -0.97 12.32 -8.20
C TYR A 150 -2.44 12.01 -7.86
N TYR A 151 -2.79 10.74 -7.69
CA TYR A 151 -4.17 10.33 -7.43
C TYR A 151 -4.55 10.49 -5.95
N PHE A 152 -3.63 10.17 -5.04
CA PHE A 152 -3.90 10.09 -3.61
C PHE A 152 -3.11 11.09 -2.77
N GLY A 153 -2.23 11.90 -3.40
CA GLY A 153 -1.22 12.68 -2.69
C GLY A 153 -0.02 11.83 -2.29
N ASN A 154 0.96 12.42 -1.58
CA ASN A 154 2.16 11.71 -1.14
C ASN A 154 1.80 10.55 -0.20
N THR A 155 1.64 9.36 -0.77
CA THR A 155 1.12 8.16 -0.11
C THR A 155 2.29 7.45 0.57
N VAL A 156 2.36 7.57 1.90
CA VAL A 156 3.45 7.00 2.74
C VAL A 156 4.86 7.28 2.18
N GLY A 157 5.09 8.52 1.75
CA GLY A 157 6.34 8.93 1.09
C GLY A 157 7.59 8.69 1.93
N GLU A 158 7.43 8.63 3.26
CA GLU A 158 8.51 8.35 4.20
C GLU A 158 9.18 6.99 3.92
N ILE A 159 8.41 5.98 3.54
CA ILE A 159 8.94 4.62 3.29
C ILE A 159 9.13 4.32 1.80
N ARG A 160 8.97 5.32 0.92
CA ARG A 160 9.09 5.16 -0.53
C ARG A 160 10.44 4.56 -0.93
N PHE A 161 11.53 5.07 -0.37
CA PHE A 161 12.87 4.59 -0.71
C PHE A 161 13.04 3.11 -0.39
N LEU A 162 12.47 2.61 0.72
CA LEU A 162 12.53 1.19 1.07
C LEU A 162 11.75 0.34 0.08
N ARG A 163 10.59 0.82 -0.39
CA ARG A 163 9.76 0.13 -1.40
C ARG A 163 10.55 -0.03 -2.70
N GLU A 164 11.19 1.05 -3.15
CA GLU A 164 12.00 1.06 -4.37
C GLU A 164 13.27 0.21 -4.22
N LEU A 165 13.97 0.30 -3.08
CA LEU A 165 15.17 -0.49 -2.82
C LEU A 165 14.85 -1.99 -2.79
N ALA A 166 13.77 -2.38 -2.11
CA ALA A 166 13.33 -3.77 -2.02
C ALA A 166 12.97 -4.34 -3.41
N ALA A 167 12.20 -3.58 -4.20
CA ALA A 167 11.80 -3.99 -5.54
C ALA A 167 13.01 -4.13 -6.48
N ASN A 168 13.97 -3.21 -6.45
CA ASN A 168 15.16 -3.31 -7.31
C ASN A 168 16.17 -4.38 -6.84
N GLY A 169 15.98 -5.00 -5.66
CA GLY A 169 16.88 -6.02 -5.10
C GLY A 169 16.66 -7.44 -5.63
N GLY A 170 15.63 -7.66 -6.46
CA GLY A 170 15.24 -9.00 -6.94
C GLY A 170 16.28 -9.64 -7.85
N LYS A 171 16.45 -10.96 -7.72
CA LYS A 171 17.34 -11.79 -8.56
C LYS A 171 16.58 -12.74 -9.48
N GLU A 172 15.31 -12.43 -9.74
CA GLU A 172 14.43 -13.32 -10.47
C GLU A 172 14.82 -13.43 -11.95
N LYS A 173 14.63 -14.62 -12.50
CA LYS A 173 15.19 -15.00 -13.80
C LYS A 173 14.29 -14.56 -14.95
N THR A 174 12.98 -14.69 -14.76
CA THR A 174 11.98 -14.37 -15.77
C THR A 174 11.35 -13.00 -15.53
N GLU A 175 10.88 -12.33 -16.58
CA GLU A 175 10.17 -11.04 -16.43
C GLU A 175 8.88 -11.18 -15.62
N ASP A 176 8.17 -12.31 -15.74
CA ASP A 176 6.95 -12.60 -14.96
C ASP A 176 7.27 -12.71 -13.45
N GLU A 177 8.29 -13.47 -13.07
CA GLU A 177 8.71 -13.55 -11.67
C GLU A 177 9.24 -12.21 -11.15
N LYS A 178 10.01 -11.46 -11.96
CA LYS A 178 10.47 -10.11 -11.59
C LYS A 178 9.30 -9.18 -11.31
N PHE A 179 8.26 -9.21 -12.16
CA PHE A 179 7.04 -8.44 -11.94
C PHE A 179 6.41 -8.77 -10.58
N PHE A 180 6.18 -10.06 -10.30
CA PHE A 180 5.53 -10.47 -9.04
C PHE A 180 6.40 -10.21 -7.81
N TYR A 181 7.72 -10.36 -7.92
CA TYR A 181 8.66 -9.95 -6.88
C TYR A 181 8.55 -8.45 -6.58
N ASN A 182 8.57 -7.61 -7.62
CA ASN A 182 8.44 -6.16 -7.49
C ASN A 182 7.09 -5.77 -6.87
N LEU A 183 6.00 -6.43 -7.28
CA LEU A 183 4.68 -6.25 -6.72
C LEU A 183 4.64 -6.61 -5.23
N GLY A 184 5.22 -7.75 -4.87
CA GLY A 184 5.35 -8.20 -3.48
C GLY A 184 6.09 -7.17 -2.63
N ALA A 185 7.26 -6.73 -3.08
CA ALA A 185 8.13 -5.80 -2.36
C ALA A 185 7.55 -4.38 -2.22
N SER A 186 6.99 -3.83 -3.30
CA SER A 186 6.60 -2.42 -3.35
C SER A 186 5.13 -2.14 -3.00
N VAL A 187 4.26 -3.16 -3.05
CA VAL A 187 2.81 -2.97 -2.85
C VAL A 187 2.29 -3.77 -1.65
N ILE A 188 2.60 -5.07 -1.57
CA ILE A 188 2.05 -5.93 -0.51
C ILE A 188 2.83 -5.76 0.79
N ALA A 189 4.16 -5.82 0.73
CA ALA A 189 5.02 -5.81 1.89
C ALA A 189 4.87 -4.58 2.81
N PRO A 190 4.72 -3.34 2.30
CA PRO A 190 4.59 -2.16 3.16
C PRO A 190 3.39 -2.26 4.11
N VAL A 191 2.27 -2.79 3.62
CA VAL A 191 1.08 -2.98 4.45
C VAL A 191 1.32 -4.11 5.46
N TYR A 192 1.96 -5.20 5.06
CA TYR A 192 2.29 -6.33 5.95
C TYR A 192 3.28 -5.93 7.06
N ALA A 193 4.28 -5.13 6.73
CA ALA A 193 5.28 -4.63 7.68
C ALA A 193 4.61 -3.79 8.77
N LEU A 194 3.82 -2.80 8.39
CA LEU A 194 3.16 -1.93 9.37
C LEU A 194 1.98 -2.62 10.07
N TYR A 195 1.31 -3.58 9.43
CA TYR A 195 0.34 -4.42 10.12
C TYR A 195 1.01 -5.26 11.21
N THR A 196 2.20 -5.80 10.92
CA THR A 196 3.01 -6.53 11.91
C THR A 196 3.46 -5.62 13.05
N GLU A 197 3.89 -4.38 12.77
CA GLU A 197 4.18 -3.38 13.80
C GLU A 197 2.98 -3.09 14.70
N TRP A 198 1.80 -2.94 14.10
CA TRP A 198 0.56 -2.73 14.83
C TRP A 198 0.23 -3.92 15.73
N ILE A 199 0.34 -5.16 15.22
CA ILE A 199 0.15 -6.39 15.99
C ILE A 199 1.11 -6.43 17.18
N ILE A 200 2.39 -6.16 16.97
CA ILE A 200 3.41 -6.19 18.04
C ILE A 200 3.08 -5.18 19.14
N LYS A 201 2.74 -3.94 18.76
CA LYS A 201 2.33 -2.90 19.73
C LYS A 201 1.06 -3.29 20.47
N PHE A 202 0.07 -3.84 19.77
CA PHE A 202 -1.15 -4.33 20.39
C PHE A 202 -0.85 -5.44 21.39
N CYS A 203 0.00 -6.39 21.02
CA CYS A 203 0.36 -7.53 21.87
C CYS A 203 1.12 -7.09 23.12
N ASN A 204 2.09 -6.21 22.97
CA ASN A 204 2.85 -5.67 24.10
C ASN A 204 1.94 -4.91 25.07
N LYS A 205 1.04 -4.07 24.55
CA LYS A 205 0.07 -3.32 25.37
C LYS A 205 -0.89 -4.24 26.12
N ASN A 206 -1.32 -5.34 25.51
CA ASN A 206 -2.33 -6.24 26.08
C ASN A 206 -1.74 -7.48 26.76
N ASN A 207 -0.41 -7.58 26.85
CA ASN A 207 0.34 -8.73 27.38
C ASN A 207 0.01 -10.06 26.68
N ILE A 208 -0.18 -10.04 25.36
CA ILE A 208 -0.36 -11.23 24.53
C ILE A 208 1.00 -11.88 24.29
N LYS A 209 1.07 -13.20 24.47
CA LYS A 209 2.32 -13.99 24.38
C LYS A 209 2.36 -14.96 23.20
N ILE A 210 1.19 -15.29 22.64
CA ILE A 210 1.05 -16.25 21.55
C ILE A 210 0.21 -15.63 20.44
N LEU A 211 0.75 -15.63 19.23
CA LEU A 211 0.08 -15.23 18.00
C LEU A 211 -0.29 -16.48 17.20
N LEU A 212 -1.50 -16.48 16.66
CA LEU A 212 -2.09 -17.60 15.91
C LEU A 212 -2.53 -17.12 14.52
N PRO A 213 -1.60 -16.90 13.56
CA PRO A 213 -1.98 -16.53 12.20
C PRO A 213 -2.87 -17.59 11.54
N LEU A 214 -3.92 -17.16 10.86
CA LEU A 214 -4.93 -18.05 10.30
C LEU A 214 -4.64 -18.44 8.84
N MET A 215 -5.04 -19.66 8.49
CA MET A 215 -5.22 -20.13 7.10
C MET A 215 -3.96 -20.12 6.22
N ARG A 216 -4.13 -19.94 4.91
CA ARG A 216 -3.08 -20.11 3.88
C ARG A 216 -2.14 -18.90 3.89
N GLU A 217 -2.60 -17.77 4.38
CA GLU A 217 -1.84 -16.55 4.57
C GLU A 217 -0.95 -16.62 5.83
N ALA A 218 -1.21 -17.60 6.71
CA ALA A 218 -0.50 -17.79 7.96
C ALA A 218 1.00 -17.95 7.77
N THR A 219 1.46 -18.62 6.71
CA THR A 219 2.89 -18.85 6.46
C THR A 219 3.63 -17.53 6.21
N VAL A 220 3.09 -16.68 5.34
CA VAL A 220 3.66 -15.35 5.03
C VAL A 220 3.60 -14.45 6.26
N LEU A 221 2.43 -14.37 6.92
CA LEU A 221 2.24 -13.55 8.12
C LEU A 221 3.15 -13.98 9.27
N SER A 222 3.23 -15.28 9.52
CA SER A 222 4.09 -15.84 10.56
C SER A 222 5.55 -15.49 10.31
N THR A 223 5.99 -15.57 9.06
CA THR A 223 7.37 -15.21 8.68
C THR A 223 7.62 -13.72 8.92
N CYS A 224 6.69 -12.85 8.53
CA CYS A 224 6.78 -11.41 8.79
C CYS A 224 6.86 -11.10 10.30
N ILE A 225 5.96 -11.71 11.09
CA ILE A 225 5.91 -11.55 12.55
C ILE A 225 7.22 -12.01 13.20
N ARG A 226 7.70 -13.23 12.90
CA ARG A 226 8.92 -13.78 13.50
C ARG A 226 10.17 -12.95 13.19
N LYS A 227 10.21 -12.27 12.05
CA LYS A 227 11.33 -11.38 11.68
C LYS A 227 11.35 -10.08 12.50
N LEU A 228 10.22 -9.66 13.07
CA LEU A 228 10.08 -8.37 13.76
C LEU A 228 9.86 -8.48 15.28
N THR A 229 9.57 -9.68 15.80
CA THR A 229 9.34 -9.91 17.24
C THR A 229 9.71 -11.31 17.69
N LYS A 230 9.91 -11.46 19.02
CA LYS A 230 10.13 -12.73 19.71
C LYS A 230 8.85 -13.33 20.31
N ILE A 231 7.68 -12.71 20.09
CA ILE A 231 6.38 -13.27 20.52
C ILE A 231 6.20 -14.65 19.84
N GLN A 232 5.77 -15.66 20.61
CA GLN A 232 5.53 -17.00 20.06
C GLN A 232 4.48 -16.88 18.95
N CYS A 233 4.72 -17.48 17.79
CA CYS A 233 3.86 -17.34 16.63
C CYS A 233 3.63 -18.72 16.01
N GLU A 234 2.43 -19.26 16.12
CA GLU A 234 2.13 -20.60 15.62
C GLU A 234 0.93 -20.56 14.67
N PRO A 235 1.09 -20.88 13.38
CA PRO A 235 -0.02 -20.83 12.44
C PRO A 235 -1.08 -21.88 12.79
N ILE A 236 -2.35 -21.55 12.54
CA ILE A 236 -3.46 -22.50 12.68
C ILE A 236 -4.23 -22.64 11.36
N PHE A 237 -4.38 -23.89 10.92
CA PHE A 237 -5.06 -24.22 9.66
C PHE A 237 -6.54 -24.48 9.90
N CYS A 238 -7.38 -23.45 9.77
CA CYS A 238 -8.83 -23.59 9.88
C CYS A 238 -9.55 -22.84 8.76
N SER A 239 -10.24 -23.57 7.88
CA SER A 239 -11.03 -22.93 6.82
C SER A 239 -12.38 -22.44 7.35
N ARG A 240 -12.92 -21.37 6.77
CA ARG A 240 -14.27 -20.89 7.10
C ARG A 240 -15.33 -21.98 6.93
N ARG A 241 -15.16 -22.83 5.91
CA ARG A 241 -16.04 -23.98 5.62
C ARG A 241 -15.99 -25.02 6.74
N PHE A 242 -14.80 -25.44 7.15
CA PHE A 242 -14.62 -26.33 8.29
C PHE A 242 -15.22 -25.75 9.57
N LEU A 243 -14.87 -24.50 9.91
CA LEU A 243 -15.34 -23.83 11.11
C LEU A 243 -16.87 -23.71 11.14
N PHE A 244 -17.49 -23.43 9.99
CA PHE A 244 -18.94 -23.39 9.87
C PHE A 244 -19.58 -24.73 10.22
N ASN A 245 -19.06 -25.83 9.68
CA ASN A 245 -19.61 -27.17 9.95
C ASN A 245 -19.37 -27.60 11.39
N ALA A 246 -18.17 -27.38 11.92
CA ALA A 246 -17.85 -27.66 13.32
C ALA A 246 -18.77 -26.89 14.29
N SER A 247 -19.19 -25.66 13.94
CA SER A 247 -20.10 -24.85 14.76
C SER A 247 -21.55 -25.36 14.86
N ILE A 248 -21.92 -26.44 14.14
CA ILE A 248 -23.28 -27.00 14.18
C ILE A 248 -23.50 -27.76 15.50
N ASN A 249 -24.60 -27.46 16.19
CA ASN A 249 -25.05 -28.13 17.41
C ASN A 249 -26.57 -28.22 17.48
N SER A 250 -27.10 -28.91 18.50
CA SER A 250 -28.54 -29.13 18.66
C SER A 250 -29.38 -27.87 18.78
N ASN A 251 -28.82 -26.78 19.33
CA ASN A 251 -29.51 -25.51 19.60
C ASN A 251 -29.57 -24.61 18.37
N ASN A 252 -28.58 -24.69 17.48
CA ASN A 252 -28.50 -23.86 16.27
C ASN A 252 -28.76 -24.65 14.97
N PHE A 253 -29.08 -25.94 15.08
CA PHE A 253 -29.20 -26.86 13.94
C PHE A 253 -30.10 -26.31 12.83
N ILE A 254 -31.35 -25.94 13.16
CA ILE A 254 -32.34 -25.46 12.20
C ILE A 254 -31.80 -24.24 11.45
N TYR A 255 -31.31 -23.25 12.18
CA TYR A 255 -30.73 -22.03 11.62
C TYR A 255 -29.54 -22.31 10.70
N LYS A 256 -28.64 -23.22 11.08
CA LYS A 256 -27.49 -23.60 10.25
C LYS A 256 -27.91 -24.34 8.98
N MET A 257 -28.91 -25.22 9.06
CA MET A 257 -29.46 -25.89 7.88
C MET A 257 -30.13 -24.89 6.92
N GLU A 258 -30.90 -23.93 7.42
CA GLU A 258 -31.47 -22.86 6.58
C GLU A 258 -30.37 -22.05 5.88
N GLN A 259 -29.30 -21.70 6.59
CA GLN A 259 -28.17 -20.99 5.97
C GLN A 259 -27.52 -21.81 4.86
N ILE A 260 -27.34 -23.11 5.07
CA ILE A 260 -26.85 -24.03 4.05
C ILE A 260 -27.78 -24.03 2.83
N LEU A 261 -29.09 -24.20 3.05
CA LEU A 261 -30.06 -24.30 1.96
C LEU A 261 -30.15 -23.02 1.12
N ILE A 262 -29.94 -21.85 1.75
CA ILE A 262 -30.08 -20.54 1.09
C ILE A 262 -28.75 -20.04 0.50
N LYS A 263 -27.63 -20.24 1.20
CA LYS A 263 -26.37 -19.52 0.94
C LYS A 263 -25.23 -20.42 0.50
N SER A 264 -25.39 -21.75 0.53
CA SER A 264 -24.31 -22.65 0.16
C SER A 264 -24.02 -22.56 -1.34
N LYS A 265 -22.74 -22.30 -1.65
CA LYS A 265 -22.18 -22.51 -2.99
C LYS A 265 -21.78 -23.98 -3.23
N ALA A 266 -21.84 -24.81 -2.19
CA ALA A 266 -21.41 -26.19 -2.29
C ALA A 266 -22.44 -27.07 -2.99
N THR A 267 -21.96 -28.11 -3.70
CA THR A 267 -22.89 -29.12 -4.21
C THR A 267 -23.52 -29.88 -3.04
N PRO A 268 -24.74 -30.43 -3.21
CA PRO A 268 -25.40 -31.18 -2.15
C PRO A 268 -24.57 -32.35 -1.63
N SER A 269 -23.91 -33.10 -2.53
CA SER A 269 -23.07 -34.24 -2.15
C SER A 269 -21.81 -33.83 -1.39
N VAL A 270 -21.17 -32.72 -1.79
CA VAL A 270 -20.00 -32.15 -1.11
C VAL A 270 -20.39 -31.67 0.28
N LEU A 271 -21.53 -30.98 0.39
CA LEU A 271 -22.06 -30.57 1.69
C LEU A 271 -22.31 -31.78 2.60
N CYS A 272 -23.00 -32.81 2.11
CA CYS A 272 -23.26 -34.03 2.89
C CYS A 272 -21.96 -34.62 3.45
N LYS A 273 -20.93 -34.72 2.60
CA LYS A 273 -19.61 -35.21 3.03
C LYS A 273 -19.02 -34.37 4.15
N ASP A 274 -19.10 -33.04 4.05
CA ASP A 274 -18.51 -32.13 5.04
C ASP A 274 -19.19 -32.14 6.41
N ILE A 275 -20.43 -32.62 6.47
CA ILE A 275 -21.20 -32.77 7.71
C ILE A 275 -21.32 -34.24 8.14
N GLY A 276 -20.49 -35.12 7.57
CA GLY A 276 -20.38 -36.52 7.97
C GLY A 276 -21.47 -37.46 7.43
N LEU A 277 -22.18 -37.06 6.37
CA LEU A 277 -23.21 -37.87 5.71
C LEU A 277 -22.74 -38.44 4.37
N ASN A 278 -23.38 -39.53 3.95
CA ASN A 278 -23.29 -40.00 2.57
C ASN A 278 -24.38 -39.30 1.75
N GLY A 279 -23.98 -38.50 0.76
CA GLY A 279 -24.89 -37.79 -0.13
C GLY A 279 -24.88 -38.31 -1.56
N SER A 280 -24.55 -39.60 -1.78
CA SER A 280 -24.46 -40.18 -3.12
C SER A 280 -25.75 -40.03 -3.94
N GLU A 281 -26.91 -40.06 -3.28
CA GLU A 281 -28.24 -39.87 -3.90
C GLU A 281 -28.50 -38.44 -4.42
N PHE A 282 -27.65 -37.48 -4.04
CA PHE A 282 -27.69 -36.09 -4.50
C PHE A 282 -26.49 -35.72 -5.38
N SER A 283 -25.67 -36.70 -5.80
CA SER A 283 -24.44 -36.48 -6.58
C SER A 283 -24.69 -35.93 -7.99
N GLN A 284 -25.89 -36.14 -8.54
CA GLN A 284 -26.33 -35.63 -9.84
C GLN A 284 -26.54 -34.11 -9.86
N PHE A 285 -26.71 -33.47 -8.70
CA PHE A 285 -26.97 -32.03 -8.61
C PHE A 285 -25.67 -31.26 -8.45
N GLN A 286 -25.44 -30.25 -9.31
CA GLN A 286 -24.23 -29.43 -9.27
C GLN A 286 -24.38 -28.22 -8.33
N THR A 287 -25.61 -27.77 -8.09
CA THR A 287 -25.91 -26.63 -7.22
C THR A 287 -27.17 -26.86 -6.39
N MET A 288 -27.32 -26.09 -5.30
CA MET A 288 -28.59 -26.02 -4.56
C MET A 288 -29.76 -25.51 -5.42
N ARG A 289 -29.47 -24.72 -6.47
CA ARG A 289 -30.48 -24.26 -7.42
C ARG A 289 -31.00 -25.41 -8.28
N ASP A 290 -30.15 -26.37 -8.64
CA ASP A 290 -30.56 -27.55 -9.41
C ASP A 290 -31.52 -28.43 -8.61
N LEU A 291 -31.22 -28.63 -7.31
CA LEU A 291 -32.14 -29.30 -6.38
C LEU A 291 -33.50 -28.61 -6.33
N LYS A 292 -33.51 -27.27 -6.24
CA LYS A 292 -34.74 -26.48 -6.21
C LYS A 292 -35.52 -26.61 -7.51
N ASN A 293 -34.85 -26.48 -8.66
CA ASN A 293 -35.49 -26.58 -9.97
C ASN A 293 -36.05 -27.98 -10.24
N ALA A 294 -35.42 -29.02 -9.71
CA ALA A 294 -35.87 -30.40 -9.82
C ALA A 294 -36.94 -30.78 -8.78
N ASN A 295 -37.37 -29.86 -7.91
CA ASN A 295 -38.29 -30.10 -6.78
C ASN A 295 -37.77 -31.12 -5.74
N TYR A 296 -36.44 -31.26 -5.59
CA TYR A 296 -35.79 -32.13 -4.60
C TYR A 296 -35.37 -31.39 -3.32
N LEU A 297 -35.58 -30.07 -3.24
CA LEU A 297 -35.15 -29.27 -2.09
C LEU A 297 -35.82 -29.72 -0.79
N GLU A 298 -37.11 -30.09 -0.82
CA GLU A 298 -37.82 -30.59 0.35
C GLU A 298 -37.30 -31.95 0.80
N GLN A 299 -37.07 -32.88 -0.15
CA GLN A 299 -36.48 -34.18 0.14
C GLN A 299 -35.08 -34.05 0.75
N PHE A 300 -34.25 -33.17 0.19
CA PHE A 300 -32.93 -32.87 0.73
C PHE A 300 -33.01 -32.27 2.14
N SER A 301 -33.94 -31.35 2.36
CA SER A 301 -34.22 -30.77 3.67
C SER A 301 -34.62 -31.84 4.68
N GLN A 302 -35.60 -32.69 4.34
CA GLN A 302 -36.04 -33.82 5.17
C GLN A 302 -34.90 -34.80 5.45
N PHE A 303 -34.03 -35.07 4.46
CA PHE A 303 -32.84 -35.88 4.65
C PHE A 303 -31.89 -35.28 5.70
N LEU A 304 -31.60 -33.98 5.63
CA LEU A 304 -30.77 -33.29 6.63
C LEU A 304 -31.42 -33.34 8.02
N TYR A 305 -32.72 -33.06 8.14
CA TYR A 305 -33.45 -33.09 9.41
C TYR A 305 -33.50 -34.49 10.02
N SER A 306 -33.74 -35.52 9.22
CA SER A 306 -33.76 -36.92 9.66
C SER A 306 -32.39 -37.38 10.16
N ASN A 307 -31.31 -36.76 9.67
CA ASN A 307 -29.93 -37.04 10.08
C ASN A 307 -29.38 -36.07 11.13
N LYS A 308 -30.24 -35.27 11.81
CA LYS A 308 -29.82 -34.26 12.81
C LYS A 308 -28.79 -34.80 13.82
N TYR A 309 -29.05 -35.96 14.42
CA TYR A 309 -28.16 -36.54 15.45
C TYR A 309 -26.80 -36.90 14.89
N LYS A 310 -26.74 -37.45 13.67
CA LYS A 310 -25.49 -37.82 13.01
C LYS A 310 -24.66 -36.59 12.66
N ILE A 311 -25.29 -35.55 12.10
CA ILE A 311 -24.63 -34.27 11.77
C ILE A 311 -24.07 -33.61 13.03
N THR A 312 -24.88 -33.49 14.08
CA THR A 312 -24.47 -32.83 15.33
C THR A 312 -23.37 -33.59 16.05
N SER A 313 -23.45 -34.93 16.09
CA SER A 313 -22.39 -35.80 16.64
C SER A 313 -21.08 -35.70 15.84
N TYR A 314 -21.15 -35.70 14.51
CA TYR A 314 -19.97 -35.48 13.67
C TYR A 314 -19.34 -34.10 13.90
N SER A 315 -20.16 -33.05 13.93
CA SER A 315 -19.70 -31.67 14.16
C SER A 315 -19.07 -31.51 15.55
N GLU A 316 -19.63 -32.17 16.57
CA GLU A 316 -19.04 -32.23 17.90
C GLU A 316 -17.68 -32.92 17.91
N HIS A 317 -17.57 -34.09 17.27
CA HIS A 317 -16.29 -34.78 17.16
C HIS A 317 -15.23 -33.89 16.48
N GLN A 318 -15.58 -33.20 15.40
CA GLN A 318 -14.68 -32.29 14.69
C GLN A 318 -14.27 -31.06 15.54
N ARG A 319 -15.19 -30.46 16.32
CA ARG A 319 -14.83 -29.41 17.29
C ARG A 319 -13.85 -29.92 18.33
N ASN A 320 -14.07 -31.12 18.87
CA ASN A 320 -13.20 -31.69 19.91
C ASN A 320 -11.78 -31.86 19.38
N LEU A 321 -11.64 -32.40 18.16
CA LEU A 321 -10.34 -32.56 17.51
C LEU A 321 -9.65 -31.22 17.21
N PHE A 322 -10.41 -30.20 16.80
CA PHE A 322 -9.89 -28.84 16.62
C PHE A 322 -9.36 -28.26 17.95
N CYS A 323 -10.15 -28.32 19.03
CA CYS A 323 -9.73 -27.83 20.34
C CYS A 323 -8.52 -28.60 20.88
N GLN A 324 -8.48 -29.93 20.72
CA GLN A 324 -7.33 -30.75 21.10
C GLN A 324 -6.06 -30.36 20.32
N ASN A 325 -6.17 -30.15 19.01
CA ASN A 325 -5.05 -29.67 18.20
C ASN A 325 -4.61 -28.27 18.60
N LEU A 326 -5.54 -27.35 18.86
CA LEU A 326 -5.21 -26.03 19.35
C LEU A 326 -4.44 -26.08 20.67
N HIS A 327 -4.85 -26.93 21.61
CA HIS A 327 -4.12 -27.17 22.87
C HIS A 327 -2.71 -27.70 22.67
N LYS A 328 -2.51 -28.62 21.70
CA LYS A 328 -1.18 -29.11 21.31
C LYS A 328 -0.31 -27.98 20.77
N ILE A 329 -0.83 -27.15 19.86
CA ILE A 329 -0.10 -26.04 19.24
C ILE A 329 0.37 -25.02 20.29
N ILE A 330 -0.49 -24.69 21.25
CA ILE A 330 -0.14 -23.76 22.34
C ILE A 330 0.65 -24.42 23.48
N ALA A 331 0.99 -25.70 23.35
CA ALA A 331 1.69 -26.51 24.35
C ALA A 331 1.07 -26.39 25.76
N ASN A 332 -0.26 -26.46 25.86
CA ASN A 332 -1.03 -26.33 27.11
C ASN A 332 -0.83 -25.00 27.86
N LYS A 333 -0.36 -23.93 27.21
CA LYS A 333 -0.26 -22.59 27.79
C LYS A 333 -1.62 -21.85 27.81
N SER A 334 -2.70 -22.53 28.20
CA SER A 334 -4.07 -22.01 28.16
C SER A 334 -4.28 -20.74 29.01
N ASN A 335 -3.47 -20.54 30.04
CA ASN A 335 -3.52 -19.35 30.91
C ASN A 335 -2.89 -18.09 30.27
N GLN A 336 -2.23 -18.22 29.12
CA GLN A 336 -1.63 -17.09 28.43
C GLN A 336 -2.65 -16.40 27.52
N LYS A 337 -2.56 -15.07 27.43
CA LYS A 337 -3.32 -14.30 26.45
C LYS A 337 -2.77 -14.56 25.05
N MET A 338 -3.69 -14.79 24.12
CA MET A 338 -3.37 -15.14 22.74
C MET A 338 -4.06 -14.17 21.79
N ALA A 339 -3.60 -14.13 20.54
CA ALA A 339 -4.36 -13.49 19.50
C ALA A 339 -4.30 -14.22 18.17
N THR A 340 -5.44 -14.32 17.47
CA THR A 340 -5.43 -14.71 16.06
C THR A 340 -5.03 -13.55 15.18
N VAL A 341 -4.43 -13.83 14.03
CA VAL A 341 -4.06 -12.81 13.04
C VAL A 341 -4.58 -13.20 11.66
N ASP A 342 -5.37 -12.33 11.03
CA ASP A 342 -5.91 -12.53 9.68
C ASP A 342 -5.77 -11.26 8.83
N ILE A 343 -5.74 -11.41 7.50
CA ILE A 343 -5.94 -10.32 6.53
C ILE A 343 -7.40 -10.17 6.08
N GLY A 344 -8.28 -11.06 6.55
CA GLY A 344 -9.71 -10.97 6.37
C GLY A 344 -10.33 -9.69 6.95
N PHE A 345 -11.65 -9.54 6.72
CA PHE A 345 -12.34 -8.28 6.99
C PHE A 345 -13.64 -8.37 7.81
N SER A 346 -14.33 -9.51 7.78
CA SER A 346 -15.65 -9.64 8.42
C SER A 346 -15.58 -10.21 9.83
N GLY A 347 -14.46 -10.78 10.26
CA GLY A 347 -14.38 -11.48 11.55
C GLY A 347 -15.18 -12.79 11.58
N THR A 348 -15.49 -13.39 10.42
CA THR A 348 -16.38 -14.56 10.35
C THR A 348 -15.69 -15.84 10.83
N SER A 349 -14.41 -16.02 10.49
CA SER A 349 -13.64 -17.17 10.98
C SER A 349 -13.42 -17.03 12.48
N GLU A 350 -13.10 -15.81 12.93
CA GLU A 350 -12.91 -15.40 14.32
C GLU A 350 -14.15 -15.69 15.17
N SER A 351 -15.34 -15.25 14.73
CA SER A 351 -16.59 -15.52 15.44
C SER A 351 -16.88 -17.01 15.55
N LEU A 352 -16.60 -17.79 14.49
CA LEU A 352 -16.81 -19.24 14.51
C LEU A 352 -15.82 -19.96 15.42
N ILE A 353 -14.56 -19.51 15.48
CA ILE A 353 -13.57 -20.02 16.43
C ILE A 353 -14.08 -19.79 17.86
N ASP A 354 -14.49 -18.57 18.19
CA ASP A 354 -14.98 -18.22 19.53
C ASP A 354 -16.25 -19.02 19.92
N ASP A 355 -17.18 -19.18 18.98
CA ASP A 355 -18.37 -20.04 19.15
C ASP A 355 -17.97 -21.49 19.48
N ILE A 356 -17.01 -22.06 18.75
CA ILE A 356 -16.52 -23.44 18.96
C ILE A 356 -15.88 -23.57 20.35
N LEU A 357 -15.02 -22.62 20.74
CA LEU A 357 -14.35 -22.64 22.04
C LEU A 357 -15.35 -22.54 23.19
N LYS A 358 -16.35 -21.66 23.08
CA LYS A 358 -17.45 -21.54 24.06
C LYS A 358 -18.24 -22.84 24.17
N MET A 359 -18.60 -23.47 23.05
CA MET A 359 -19.33 -24.75 23.04
C MET A 359 -18.54 -25.88 23.69
N GLN A 360 -17.20 -25.86 23.57
CA GLN A 360 -16.31 -26.84 24.19
C GLN A 360 -15.84 -26.47 25.59
N ARG A 361 -16.32 -25.34 26.14
CA ARG A 361 -15.86 -24.78 27.41
C ARG A 361 -14.33 -24.67 27.46
N CYS A 362 -13.73 -24.41 26.30
CA CYS A 362 -12.30 -24.21 26.15
C CYS A 362 -11.99 -22.77 26.59
N MET A 363 -11.51 -22.63 27.83
CA MET A 363 -11.25 -21.34 28.46
C MET A 363 -9.94 -20.74 27.94
N LEU A 364 -9.92 -20.29 26.69
CA LEU A 364 -8.80 -19.57 26.09
C LEU A 364 -9.11 -18.08 26.02
N ASN A 365 -8.14 -17.25 26.39
CA ASN A 365 -8.24 -15.80 26.28
C ASN A 365 -7.66 -15.34 24.94
N ILE A 366 -8.51 -15.27 23.92
CA ILE A 366 -8.12 -14.96 22.54
C ILE A 366 -8.68 -13.59 22.14
N SER A 367 -7.80 -12.71 21.68
CA SER A 367 -8.18 -11.52 20.90
C SER A 367 -8.04 -11.80 19.41
N HIS A 368 -8.86 -11.21 18.57
CA HIS A 368 -8.82 -11.41 17.13
C HIS A 368 -8.32 -10.14 16.44
N LEU A 369 -7.22 -10.26 15.71
CA LEU A 369 -6.58 -9.14 15.02
C LEU A 369 -6.74 -9.32 13.52
N ILE A 370 -7.37 -8.35 12.86
CA ILE A 370 -7.58 -8.36 11.42
C ILE A 370 -7.05 -7.08 10.76
N VAL A 371 -6.63 -7.13 9.50
CA VAL A 371 -6.04 -5.95 8.84
C VAL A 371 -7.07 -4.84 8.62
N MET A 372 -8.29 -5.19 8.21
CA MET A 372 -9.39 -4.28 7.89
C MET A 372 -10.67 -4.77 8.55
N GLY A 373 -11.54 -3.87 9.02
CA GLY A 373 -12.84 -4.22 9.59
C GLY A 373 -13.98 -3.83 8.64
N SER A 374 -14.93 -4.74 8.44
CA SER A 374 -16.22 -4.44 7.81
C SER A 374 -17.12 -3.62 8.74
N ASP A 375 -18.05 -2.86 8.19
CA ASP A 375 -18.97 -2.03 8.99
C ASP A 375 -19.88 -2.87 9.90
N THR A 376 -20.86 -3.53 9.31
CA THR A 376 -22.00 -4.14 9.97
C THR A 376 -21.67 -5.47 10.64
N ALA A 377 -20.81 -6.28 10.03
CA ALA A 377 -20.45 -7.58 10.61
C ALA A 377 -19.51 -7.40 11.82
N GLN A 378 -18.55 -6.47 11.76
CA GLN A 378 -17.63 -6.24 12.88
C GLN A 378 -18.36 -5.59 14.07
N ILE A 379 -19.26 -4.62 13.82
CA ILE A 379 -20.10 -4.02 14.89
C ILE A 379 -20.89 -5.12 15.61
N ARG A 380 -21.53 -6.03 14.86
CA ARG A 380 -22.28 -7.14 15.44
C ARG A 380 -21.39 -8.06 16.28
N ASN A 381 -20.19 -8.39 15.78
CA ASN A 381 -19.24 -9.21 16.51
C ASN A 381 -18.84 -8.57 17.85
N ILE A 382 -18.54 -7.26 17.85
CA ILE A 382 -18.22 -6.50 19.07
C ILE A 382 -19.41 -6.49 20.04
N GLN A 383 -20.63 -6.26 19.55
CA GLN A 383 -21.86 -6.29 20.36
C GLN A 383 -22.11 -7.66 20.98
N ASN A 384 -21.72 -8.74 20.30
CA ASN A 384 -21.80 -10.11 20.81
C ASN A 384 -20.65 -10.46 21.77
N GLY A 385 -19.80 -9.49 22.14
CA GLY A 385 -18.69 -9.68 23.07
C GLY A 385 -17.45 -10.31 22.44
N LEU A 386 -17.33 -10.35 21.10
CA LEU A 386 -16.11 -10.82 20.44
C LEU A 386 -15.01 -9.77 20.61
N HIS A 387 -13.87 -10.17 21.16
CA HIS A 387 -12.68 -9.33 21.29
C HIS A 387 -11.94 -9.18 19.96
N ILE A 388 -12.54 -8.48 19.00
CA ILE A 388 -12.01 -8.28 17.65
C ILE A 388 -11.55 -6.84 17.42
N TYR A 389 -10.38 -6.69 16.81
CA TYR A 389 -9.73 -5.40 16.55
C TYR A 389 -9.17 -5.38 15.14
N SER A 390 -9.17 -4.19 14.54
CA SER A 390 -8.61 -3.98 13.20
C SER A 390 -7.75 -2.73 13.10
N TRP A 391 -6.76 -2.78 12.20
CA TRP A 391 -5.80 -1.67 12.04
C TRP A 391 -6.32 -0.58 11.09
N LEU A 392 -6.57 -0.92 9.82
CA LEU A 392 -6.84 0.06 8.76
C LEU A 392 -8.24 0.69 8.86
N GLY A 393 -9.17 0.05 9.57
CA GLY A 393 -10.47 0.62 9.88
C GLY A 393 -11.26 -0.34 10.76
N MET A 394 -11.90 0.18 11.82
CA MET A 394 -12.72 -0.58 12.76
C MET A 394 -14.12 0.01 12.84
N ALA A 395 -15.14 -0.85 12.85
CA ALA A 395 -16.54 -0.50 13.12
C ALA A 395 -17.07 0.71 12.32
N GLY A 396 -16.80 0.74 11.01
CA GLY A 396 -17.23 1.83 10.12
C GLY A 396 -16.12 2.83 9.76
N GLU A 397 -15.02 2.88 10.52
CA GLU A 397 -13.86 3.72 10.19
C GLU A 397 -13.30 3.38 8.79
N ASN A 398 -13.03 4.40 7.98
CA ASN A 398 -12.48 4.27 6.62
C ASN A 398 -13.28 3.36 5.67
N THR A 399 -14.54 3.05 5.98
CA THR A 399 -15.34 2.07 5.20
C THR A 399 -15.52 2.47 3.75
N HIS A 400 -15.58 3.78 3.44
CA HIS A 400 -15.63 4.24 2.04
C HIS A 400 -14.39 3.76 1.25
N PHE A 401 -13.21 3.73 1.89
CA PHE A 401 -11.96 3.32 1.26
C PHE A 401 -11.79 1.79 1.27
N THR A 402 -12.10 1.12 2.39
CA THR A 402 -11.85 -0.32 2.53
C THR A 402 -12.89 -1.19 1.82
N LYS A 403 -14.14 -0.72 1.68
CA LYS A 403 -15.23 -1.53 1.07
C LYS A 403 -14.92 -1.98 -0.36
N ARG A 404 -14.26 -1.15 -1.16
CA ARG A 404 -13.84 -1.53 -2.53
C ARG A 404 -12.76 -2.60 -2.50
N LEU A 405 -11.75 -2.43 -1.64
CA LEU A 405 -10.69 -3.43 -1.45
C LEU A 405 -11.25 -4.78 -1.00
N MET A 406 -12.17 -4.80 -0.05
CA MET A 406 -12.75 -6.04 0.49
C MET A 406 -13.41 -6.90 -0.59
N TYR A 407 -14.03 -6.30 -1.61
CA TYR A 407 -14.64 -7.05 -2.71
C TYR A 407 -13.61 -7.64 -3.69
N GLN A 408 -12.41 -7.07 -3.76
CA GLN A 408 -11.43 -7.41 -4.79
C GLN A 408 -10.12 -7.95 -4.21
N ILE A 409 -10.02 -8.11 -2.89
CA ILE A 409 -8.82 -8.67 -2.23
C ILE A 409 -8.53 -10.10 -2.69
N GLN A 410 -9.56 -10.82 -3.14
CA GLN A 410 -9.46 -12.14 -3.77
C GLN A 410 -8.55 -12.16 -5.00
N THR A 411 -8.32 -11.01 -5.65
CA THR A 411 -7.37 -10.90 -6.77
C THR A 411 -5.91 -11.04 -6.33
N LEU A 412 -5.60 -10.76 -5.05
CA LEU A 412 -4.25 -10.87 -4.47
C LEU A 412 -4.05 -12.15 -3.66
N GLU A 413 -5.14 -12.79 -3.21
CA GLU A 413 -5.09 -14.05 -2.46
C GLU A 413 -4.18 -15.12 -3.10
N PRO A 414 -4.17 -15.36 -4.43
CA PRO A 414 -3.29 -16.37 -5.04
C PRO A 414 -1.80 -16.13 -4.84
N LEU A 415 -1.38 -14.89 -4.58
CA LEU A 415 0.02 -14.52 -4.41
C LEU A 415 0.53 -14.71 -2.98
N ILE A 416 -0.39 -14.62 -2.02
CA ILE A 416 -0.10 -14.61 -0.58
C ILE A 416 -0.35 -15.99 0.03
N ASN A 417 -1.33 -16.71 -0.50
CA ASN A 417 -1.67 -18.04 -0.03
C ASN A 417 -0.48 -19.00 -0.15
N ASP A 418 -0.25 -19.74 0.93
CA ASP A 418 0.59 -20.92 0.89
C ASP A 418 0.02 -21.96 -0.08
N ILE A 419 0.89 -22.82 -0.58
CA ILE A 419 0.61 -23.82 -1.63
C ILE A 419 -0.20 -25.02 -1.06
N CYS A 420 -0.59 -24.96 0.22
CA CYS A 420 -1.37 -26.00 0.87
C CYS A 420 -2.87 -25.91 0.55
N GLY A 421 -3.54 -27.06 0.65
CA GLY A 421 -5.00 -27.15 0.50
C GLY A 421 -5.78 -26.42 1.60
N THR A 422 -7.09 -26.29 1.39
CA THR A 422 -8.01 -25.80 2.44
C THR A 422 -8.23 -26.88 3.50
N THR A 423 -8.41 -26.49 4.76
CA THR A 423 -8.80 -27.43 5.82
C THR A 423 -10.21 -27.96 5.57
N LEU A 424 -10.36 -29.28 5.49
CA LEU A 424 -11.64 -29.97 5.33
C LEU A 424 -12.18 -30.48 6.67
N ALA A 425 -11.31 -31.06 7.47
CA ALA A 425 -11.62 -31.70 8.75
C ALA A 425 -10.37 -31.72 9.64
N TYR A 426 -10.49 -32.32 10.82
CA TYR A 426 -9.39 -32.68 11.70
C TYR A 426 -9.41 -34.18 12.00
N ASP A 427 -8.22 -34.72 12.28
CA ASP A 427 -8.00 -36.02 12.91
C ASP A 427 -7.12 -35.88 14.17
N SER A 428 -6.69 -37.01 14.74
CA SER A 428 -5.81 -37.05 15.91
C SER A 428 -4.42 -36.46 15.65
N ASN A 429 -3.97 -36.41 14.40
CA ASN A 429 -2.65 -35.94 13.98
C ASN A 429 -2.66 -34.46 13.58
N GLY A 430 -3.80 -33.91 13.15
CA GLY A 430 -3.86 -32.52 12.72
C GLY A 430 -5.01 -32.17 11.79
N PRO A 431 -4.91 -31.02 11.10
CA PRO A 431 -5.85 -30.64 10.06
C PRO A 431 -5.71 -31.58 8.85
N ILE A 432 -6.83 -32.09 8.37
CA ILE A 432 -6.91 -32.78 7.08
C ILE A 432 -7.10 -31.71 6.00
N LEU A 433 -6.06 -31.53 5.19
CA LEU A 433 -6.08 -30.59 4.08
C LEU A 433 -6.55 -31.28 2.79
N ASP A 434 -7.20 -30.49 1.94
CA ASP A 434 -7.54 -30.92 0.59
C ASP A 434 -6.26 -31.19 -0.21
N SER A 435 -5.99 -32.45 -0.54
CA SER A 435 -4.75 -32.87 -1.22
C SER A 435 -4.71 -32.54 -2.70
N ILE A 436 -5.83 -32.09 -3.29
CA ILE A 436 -5.96 -31.89 -4.72
C ILE A 436 -5.80 -30.41 -5.05
N VAL A 437 -4.59 -30.03 -5.48
CA VAL A 437 -4.40 -28.82 -6.28
C VAL A 437 -5.10 -29.06 -7.63
N PRO A 438 -6.13 -28.28 -8.00
CA PRO A 438 -6.73 -28.40 -9.32
C PRO A 438 -5.69 -28.14 -10.41
N ALA A 439 -5.73 -28.93 -11.49
CA ALA A 439 -4.85 -28.73 -12.64
C ALA A 439 -4.96 -27.29 -13.18
N GLY A 440 -3.82 -26.70 -13.52
CA GLY A 440 -3.65 -25.31 -13.92
C GLY A 440 -3.44 -24.32 -12.77
N LEU A 441 -3.74 -24.67 -11.52
CA LEU A 441 -3.49 -23.78 -10.38
C LEU A 441 -1.99 -23.70 -10.03
N GLU A 442 -1.24 -24.75 -10.35
CA GLU A 442 0.22 -24.82 -10.22
C GLU A 442 0.97 -23.72 -11.00
N GLU A 443 0.36 -23.17 -12.05
CA GLU A 443 0.91 -22.01 -12.78
C GLU A 443 1.09 -20.78 -11.90
N ASN A 444 0.31 -20.65 -10.82
CA ASN A 444 0.47 -19.56 -9.87
C ASN A 444 1.69 -19.74 -8.96
N PHE A 445 2.23 -20.95 -8.79
CA PHE A 445 3.22 -21.21 -7.72
C PHE A 445 4.53 -20.42 -7.89
N PRO A 446 5.17 -20.37 -9.08
CA PRO A 446 6.38 -19.57 -9.26
C PRO A 446 6.12 -18.08 -8.98
N ARG A 447 4.95 -17.58 -9.40
CA ARG A 447 4.49 -16.19 -9.22
C ARG A 447 4.27 -15.85 -7.75
N ALA A 448 3.56 -16.71 -7.02
CA ALA A 448 3.32 -16.57 -5.59
C ALA A 448 4.65 -16.60 -4.81
N LEU A 449 5.53 -17.55 -5.11
CA LEU A 449 6.85 -17.62 -4.47
C LEU A 449 7.71 -16.38 -4.75
N ALA A 450 7.72 -15.88 -6.00
CA ALA A 450 8.40 -14.63 -6.33
C ALA A 450 7.83 -13.44 -5.55
N CYS A 451 6.50 -13.34 -5.47
CA CYS A 451 5.82 -12.32 -4.68
C CYS A 451 6.18 -12.38 -3.20
N GLN A 452 6.15 -13.57 -2.60
CA GLN A 452 6.53 -13.79 -1.19
C GLN A 452 8.01 -13.44 -0.95
N ARG A 453 8.92 -13.77 -1.88
CA ARG A 453 10.33 -13.33 -1.79
C ARG A 453 10.44 -11.81 -1.78
N GLY A 454 9.67 -11.11 -2.61
CA GLY A 454 9.58 -9.65 -2.59
C GLY A 454 9.07 -9.12 -1.25
N ILE A 455 8.04 -9.75 -0.68
CA ILE A 455 7.55 -9.41 0.66
C ILE A 455 8.65 -9.55 1.71
N TYR A 456 9.35 -10.68 1.73
CA TYR A 456 10.41 -10.93 2.70
C TYR A 456 11.60 -9.98 2.54
N ALA A 457 11.97 -9.64 1.31
CA ALA A 457 13.05 -8.68 1.04
C ALA A 457 12.75 -7.30 1.65
N PHE A 458 11.52 -6.80 1.48
CA PHE A 458 11.11 -5.56 2.13
C PHE A 458 11.05 -5.69 3.65
N ILE A 459 10.54 -6.80 4.19
CA ILE A 459 10.49 -7.03 5.65
C ILE A 459 11.89 -7.07 6.26
N ASP A 460 12.86 -7.64 5.55
CA ASP A 460 14.26 -7.66 5.98
C ASP A 460 14.87 -6.26 6.04
N LEU A 461 14.61 -5.44 5.01
CA LEU A 461 15.00 -4.04 5.01
C LEU A 461 14.27 -3.26 6.13
N TRP A 462 12.96 -3.46 6.29
CA TRP A 462 12.18 -2.84 7.36
C TRP A 462 12.76 -3.21 8.74
N SER A 463 13.08 -4.48 8.99
CA SER A 463 13.67 -4.92 10.26
C SER A 463 14.98 -4.19 10.58
N GLN A 464 15.81 -3.95 9.55
CA GLN A 464 17.09 -3.23 9.69
C GLN A 464 16.92 -1.72 9.88
N TYR A 465 15.97 -1.11 9.20
CA TYR A 465 15.86 0.36 9.12
C TYR A 465 14.67 0.95 9.90
N ARG A 466 13.79 0.14 10.49
CA ARG A 466 12.56 0.59 11.20
C ARG A 466 12.82 1.64 12.28
N GLU A 467 13.99 1.61 12.93
CA GLU A 467 14.36 2.56 13.99
C GLU A 467 14.57 4.00 13.45
N PHE A 468 14.82 4.17 12.15
CA PHE A 468 14.93 5.48 11.52
C PHE A 468 13.57 6.15 11.24
N PHE A 469 12.46 5.43 11.44
CA PHE A 469 11.12 5.92 11.15
C PHE A 469 10.33 6.17 12.43
N ASP A 470 9.50 7.22 12.43
CA ASP A 470 8.43 7.35 13.42
C ASP A 470 7.29 6.36 13.07
N VAL A 471 7.43 5.14 13.57
CA VAL A 471 6.45 4.06 13.40
C VAL A 471 5.07 4.47 13.97
N ASN A 472 5.00 5.32 15.01
CA ASN A 472 3.70 5.76 15.53
C ASN A 472 2.98 6.67 14.53
N LYS A 473 3.70 7.61 13.91
CA LYS A 473 3.15 8.46 12.85
C LYS A 473 2.71 7.61 11.65
N LEU A 474 3.53 6.65 11.22
CA LEU A 474 3.18 5.74 10.13
C LEU A 474 1.91 4.92 10.42
N LEU A 475 1.79 4.35 11.61
CA LEU A 475 0.61 3.57 12.02
C LEU A 475 -0.69 4.40 12.06
N LYS A 476 -0.58 5.71 12.30
CA LYS A 476 -1.71 6.65 12.24
C LYS A 476 -2.10 6.98 10.79
N ASN A 477 -1.18 6.87 9.82
CA ASN A 477 -1.44 7.11 8.39
C ASN A 477 -2.18 5.94 7.71
N LYS A 478 -3.32 5.52 8.26
CA LYS A 478 -4.11 4.38 7.77
C LYS A 478 -4.52 4.55 6.30
N ILE A 479 -4.97 5.75 5.93
CA ILE A 479 -5.42 6.07 4.56
C ILE A 479 -4.28 5.92 3.56
N GLY A 480 -3.05 6.32 3.92
CA GLY A 480 -1.87 6.12 3.08
C GLY A 480 -1.65 4.63 2.75
N PHE A 481 -1.68 3.76 3.77
CA PHE A 481 -1.51 2.31 3.55
C PHE A 481 -2.68 1.69 2.77
N ILE A 482 -3.92 2.12 3.03
CA ILE A 482 -5.08 1.72 2.22
C ILE A 482 -4.89 2.11 0.75
N ASN A 483 -4.35 3.30 0.48
CA ASN A 483 -4.18 3.83 -0.88
C ASN A 483 -3.12 3.07 -1.69
N ILE A 484 -2.13 2.42 -1.06
CA ILE A 484 -1.19 1.54 -1.76
C ILE A 484 -1.95 0.40 -2.47
N TRP A 485 -2.83 -0.30 -1.76
CA TRP A 485 -3.64 -1.37 -2.35
C TRP A 485 -4.72 -0.82 -3.28
N ARG A 486 -5.35 0.31 -2.93
CA ARG A 486 -6.38 0.91 -3.80
C ARG A 486 -5.81 1.36 -5.14
N ARG A 487 -4.57 1.86 -5.18
CA ARG A 487 -3.93 2.24 -6.44
C ARG A 487 -3.83 1.05 -7.38
N LEU A 488 -3.38 -0.10 -6.86
CA LEU A 488 -3.31 -1.32 -7.65
C LEU A 488 -4.71 -1.72 -8.15
N ILE A 489 -5.68 -1.85 -7.23
CA ILE A 489 -7.00 -2.43 -7.52
C ILE A 489 -7.94 -1.48 -8.29
N GLU A 490 -7.94 -0.18 -7.99
CA GLU A 490 -8.87 0.76 -8.61
C GLU A 490 -8.32 1.35 -9.91
N THR A 491 -6.99 1.38 -10.08
CA THR A 491 -6.32 2.02 -11.21
C THR A 491 -5.07 1.24 -11.65
N PRO A 492 -5.20 -0.06 -11.99
CA PRO A 492 -4.06 -0.83 -12.47
C PRO A 492 -3.52 -0.25 -13.77
N ASN A 493 -2.21 -0.36 -13.96
CA ASN A 493 -1.62 -0.15 -15.28
C ASN A 493 -1.80 -1.40 -16.18
N VAL A 494 -1.41 -1.29 -17.45
CA VAL A 494 -1.59 -2.40 -18.42
C VAL A 494 -0.80 -3.64 -18.03
N GLU A 495 0.45 -3.48 -17.60
CA GLU A 495 1.32 -4.59 -17.18
C GLU A 495 0.73 -5.30 -15.95
N GLU A 496 0.32 -4.53 -14.93
CA GLU A 496 -0.34 -5.06 -13.74
C GLU A 496 -1.61 -5.83 -14.08
N ALA A 497 -2.45 -5.28 -14.96
CA ALA A 497 -3.67 -5.92 -15.41
C ALA A 497 -3.41 -7.22 -16.18
N GLN A 498 -2.36 -7.25 -17.02
CA GLN A 498 -1.97 -8.44 -17.78
C GLN A 498 -1.44 -9.54 -16.87
N HIS A 499 -0.50 -9.23 -15.97
CA HIS A 499 0.07 -10.22 -15.07
C HIS A 499 -0.96 -10.73 -14.04
N ILE A 500 -1.59 -9.83 -13.28
CA ILE A 500 -2.56 -10.21 -12.23
C ILE A 500 -3.82 -10.82 -12.85
N GLY A 501 -4.27 -10.33 -14.00
CA GLY A 501 -5.45 -10.86 -14.68
C GLY A 501 -5.33 -12.33 -15.09
N THR A 502 -4.09 -12.83 -15.29
CA THR A 502 -3.85 -14.24 -15.65
C THR A 502 -3.81 -15.18 -14.44
N LEU A 503 -3.76 -14.66 -13.21
CA LEU A 503 -3.77 -15.49 -12.02
C LEU A 503 -5.01 -16.37 -12.00
N LYS A 504 -4.81 -17.62 -11.59
CA LYS A 504 -5.87 -18.62 -11.52
C LYS A 504 -6.53 -18.62 -10.14
N LEU A 505 -7.86 -18.67 -10.13
CA LEU A 505 -8.69 -18.88 -8.96
C LEU A 505 -9.44 -20.19 -9.15
N TYR A 506 -9.93 -20.76 -8.06
CA TYR A 506 -10.74 -21.97 -8.12
C TYR A 506 -11.82 -21.96 -7.05
N ASP A 507 -12.97 -22.50 -7.41
CA ASP A 507 -14.06 -22.71 -6.46
C ASP A 507 -13.84 -24.01 -5.68
N ASN A 508 -13.67 -23.87 -4.37
CA ASN A 508 -13.50 -24.99 -3.44
C ASN A 508 -14.81 -25.69 -3.08
N TYR A 509 -15.97 -25.14 -3.45
CA TYR A 509 -17.27 -25.60 -2.98
C TYR A 509 -17.89 -26.68 -3.88
N THR A 510 -17.40 -26.89 -5.10
CA THR A 510 -17.99 -27.83 -6.08
C THR A 510 -17.22 -29.15 -6.21
N ILE A 511 -17.87 -30.23 -6.68
CA ILE A 511 -17.22 -31.52 -6.98
C ILE A 511 -16.18 -31.33 -8.09
N LYS A 512 -16.60 -30.66 -9.17
CA LYS A 512 -15.70 -30.22 -10.24
C LYS A 512 -15.06 -28.92 -9.80
N LYS A 513 -13.78 -28.96 -9.42
CA LYS A 513 -13.01 -27.75 -9.12
C LYS A 513 -12.76 -27.00 -10.42
N THR A 514 -13.60 -26.00 -10.71
CA THR A 514 -13.43 -25.17 -11.90
C THR A 514 -12.36 -24.13 -11.61
N VAL A 515 -11.30 -24.15 -12.41
CA VAL A 515 -10.24 -23.14 -12.40
C VAL A 515 -10.61 -22.07 -13.42
N TYR A 516 -10.54 -20.81 -13.02
CA TYR A 516 -10.82 -19.67 -13.88
C TYR A 516 -9.79 -18.56 -13.62
N THR A 517 -9.64 -17.62 -14.53
CA THR A 517 -8.70 -16.49 -14.36
C THR A 517 -9.36 -15.37 -13.55
N VAL A 518 -8.56 -14.56 -12.85
CA VAL A 518 -9.01 -13.31 -12.20
C VAL A 518 -9.72 -12.39 -13.21
N LEU A 519 -9.23 -12.36 -14.46
CA LEU A 519 -9.89 -11.63 -15.55
C LEU A 519 -11.21 -12.28 -15.99
N GLY A 520 -11.44 -13.57 -15.76
CA GLY A 520 -12.65 -14.25 -16.19
C GLY A 520 -12.74 -14.46 -17.71
N GLU A 521 -13.87 -15.00 -18.17
CA GLU A 521 -13.99 -15.61 -19.52
C GLU A 521 -14.53 -14.67 -20.63
N SER A 522 -15.18 -13.56 -20.28
CA SER A 522 -15.80 -12.68 -21.29
C SER A 522 -14.77 -11.78 -22.00
N ASN A 523 -14.70 -11.94 -23.33
CA ASN A 523 -13.97 -11.09 -24.28
C ASN A 523 -14.84 -9.96 -24.87
N THR A 524 -15.96 -9.61 -24.22
CA THR A 524 -16.85 -8.57 -24.74
C THR A 524 -16.12 -7.24 -24.82
N GLN A 525 -16.21 -6.57 -25.98
CA GLN A 525 -15.65 -5.24 -26.16
C GLN A 525 -16.38 -4.25 -25.24
N ILE A 526 -15.60 -3.51 -24.45
CA ILE A 526 -16.10 -2.51 -23.52
C ILE A 526 -16.27 -1.20 -24.27
N VAL A 527 -17.51 -0.92 -24.69
CA VAL A 527 -17.85 0.33 -25.39
C VAL A 527 -17.89 1.53 -24.45
N ASN A 528 -18.38 1.34 -23.21
CA ASN A 528 -18.44 2.41 -22.20
C ASN A 528 -17.84 1.93 -20.87
N CYS A 529 -16.60 2.33 -20.62
CA CYS A 529 -15.85 1.95 -19.42
C CYS A 529 -16.53 2.38 -18.12
N ASN A 530 -17.12 3.58 -18.07
CA ASN A 530 -17.80 4.09 -16.88
C ASN A 530 -19.07 3.29 -16.55
N THR A 531 -19.88 2.97 -17.55
CA THR A 531 -21.06 2.13 -17.37
C THR A 531 -20.69 0.70 -16.98
N PHE A 532 -19.62 0.16 -17.59
CA PHE A 532 -19.10 -1.16 -17.27
C PHE A 532 -18.67 -1.26 -15.80
N LEU A 533 -17.86 -0.31 -15.32
CA LEU A 533 -17.39 -0.29 -13.92
C LEU A 533 -18.51 -0.03 -12.90
N LYS A 534 -19.61 0.61 -13.29
CA LYS A 534 -20.78 0.82 -12.41
C LYS A 534 -21.66 -0.42 -12.30
N ASN A 535 -21.69 -1.28 -13.30
CA ASN A 535 -22.63 -2.39 -13.35
C ASN A 535 -22.03 -3.69 -12.78
N LYS A 536 -22.32 -3.95 -11.50
CA LYS A 536 -21.85 -5.14 -10.78
C LYS A 536 -22.30 -6.48 -11.40
N ASN A 537 -23.35 -6.47 -12.23
CA ASN A 537 -23.93 -7.68 -12.82
C ASN A 537 -23.23 -8.14 -14.12
N HIS A 538 -22.20 -7.42 -14.60
CA HIS A 538 -21.55 -7.71 -15.89
C HIS A 538 -20.23 -8.46 -15.82
N THR A 539 -19.78 -8.91 -14.64
CA THR A 539 -18.46 -9.54 -14.53
C THR A 539 -18.50 -10.87 -13.80
N ASN A 540 -18.44 -11.95 -14.57
CA ASN A 540 -17.71 -13.17 -14.17
C ASN A 540 -16.20 -12.88 -14.09
N SER A 541 -15.80 -11.75 -13.49
CA SER A 541 -14.42 -11.32 -13.32
C SER A 541 -14.29 -10.68 -11.97
N ASP A 542 -13.27 -11.12 -11.25
CA ASP A 542 -12.93 -10.58 -9.94
C ASP A 542 -12.13 -9.26 -10.06
N TYR A 543 -11.75 -8.88 -11.30
CA TYR A 543 -10.95 -7.68 -11.59
C TYR A 543 -11.43 -6.87 -12.82
N PRO A 544 -12.63 -6.26 -12.78
CA PRO A 544 -13.16 -5.44 -13.87
C PRO A 544 -12.24 -4.31 -14.35
N GLN A 545 -11.48 -3.68 -13.46
CA GLN A 545 -10.55 -2.60 -13.79
C GLN A 545 -9.43 -3.07 -14.70
N ALA A 546 -8.92 -4.29 -14.48
CA ALA A 546 -7.93 -4.90 -15.36
C ALA A 546 -8.48 -5.08 -16.78
N LYS A 547 -9.74 -5.51 -16.95
CA LYS A 547 -10.37 -5.60 -18.29
C LYS A 547 -10.42 -4.25 -18.98
N VAL A 548 -10.83 -3.22 -18.24
CA VAL A 548 -10.95 -1.86 -18.77
C VAL A 548 -9.61 -1.38 -19.28
N VAL A 549 -8.54 -1.49 -18.49
CA VAL A 549 -7.23 -0.96 -18.89
C VAL A 549 -6.56 -1.80 -19.99
N ILE A 550 -6.82 -3.11 -20.06
CA ILE A 550 -6.33 -3.94 -21.19
C ILE A 550 -6.95 -3.48 -22.51
N GLN A 551 -8.25 -3.17 -22.54
CA GLN A 551 -8.92 -2.70 -23.76
C GLN A 551 -8.76 -1.20 -23.99
N ASN A 552 -8.54 -0.42 -22.94
CA ASN A 552 -8.40 1.04 -22.96
C ASN A 552 -7.21 1.48 -22.06
N PRO A 553 -5.95 1.31 -22.52
CA PRO A 553 -4.72 1.52 -21.74
C PRO A 553 -4.60 2.84 -20.98
N ASN A 554 -5.21 3.90 -21.51
CA ASN A 554 -5.10 5.25 -20.98
C ASN A 554 -6.29 5.67 -20.11
N PHE A 555 -7.31 4.81 -19.94
CA PHE A 555 -8.56 5.18 -19.27
C PHE A 555 -8.35 5.79 -17.88
N PHE A 556 -7.61 5.11 -17.00
CA PHE A 556 -7.38 5.61 -15.63
C PHE A 556 -6.41 6.80 -15.57
N LYS A 557 -5.49 6.92 -16.55
CA LYS A 557 -4.64 8.12 -16.67
C LYS A 557 -5.49 9.33 -17.03
N ARG A 558 -6.37 9.20 -18.02
CA ARG A 558 -7.32 10.23 -18.43
C ARG A 558 -8.20 10.65 -17.25
N GLU A 559 -8.80 9.69 -16.55
CA GLU A 559 -9.60 9.96 -15.35
C GLU A 559 -8.81 10.69 -14.25
N LEU A 560 -7.54 10.32 -14.01
CA LEU A 560 -6.66 11.03 -13.07
C LEU A 560 -6.51 12.50 -13.47
N ILE A 561 -6.18 12.77 -14.72
CA ILE A 561 -5.88 14.11 -15.21
C ILE A 561 -7.12 15.00 -15.25
N GLU A 562 -8.24 14.46 -15.75
CA GLU A 562 -9.49 15.20 -15.89
C GLU A 562 -10.16 15.49 -14.54
N LYS A 563 -10.04 14.59 -13.55
CA LYS A 563 -10.79 14.71 -12.27
C LYS A 563 -9.96 15.16 -11.08
N HIS A 564 -8.66 14.88 -11.04
CA HIS A 564 -7.86 15.05 -9.82
C HIS A 564 -6.78 16.11 -9.94
N LEU A 565 -6.22 16.35 -11.13
CA LEU A 565 -5.14 17.33 -11.28
C LEU A 565 -5.63 18.79 -11.34
N ASN A 566 -6.93 19.04 -11.47
CA ASN A 566 -7.52 20.38 -11.59
C ASN A 566 -6.80 21.29 -12.61
N ILE A 567 -6.28 20.70 -13.69
CA ILE A 567 -5.57 21.42 -14.74
C ILE A 567 -6.60 22.01 -15.72
N PRO A 568 -6.62 23.33 -15.96
CA PRO A 568 -7.43 23.92 -17.02
C PRO A 568 -7.07 23.32 -18.38
N SER A 569 -8.06 23.07 -19.24
CA SER A 569 -7.86 22.44 -20.55
C SER A 569 -7.29 21.01 -20.51
N SER A 570 -7.34 20.32 -19.36
CA SER A 570 -6.82 18.95 -19.17
C SER A 570 -7.32 17.95 -20.22
N LYS A 571 -8.59 18.04 -20.61
CA LYS A 571 -9.19 17.22 -21.68
C LYS A 571 -8.47 17.43 -23.01
N SER A 572 -8.25 18.69 -23.41
CA SER A 572 -7.52 19.04 -24.64
C SER A 572 -6.08 18.52 -24.58
N MET A 573 -5.41 18.66 -23.44
CA MET A 573 -4.05 18.13 -23.26
C MET A 573 -3.99 16.60 -23.43
N VAL A 574 -4.94 15.85 -22.86
CA VAL A 574 -5.02 14.39 -23.02
C VAL A 574 -5.30 14.01 -24.47
N ASP A 575 -6.28 14.66 -25.12
CA ASP A 575 -6.64 14.38 -26.51
C ASP A 575 -5.48 14.69 -27.48
N ILE A 576 -4.61 15.66 -27.15
CA ILE A 576 -3.36 15.92 -27.88
C ILE A 576 -2.36 14.80 -27.62
N ILE A 577 -2.11 14.45 -26.36
CA ILE A 577 -1.13 13.43 -25.97
C ILE A 577 -1.40 12.07 -26.62
N GLU A 578 -2.67 11.66 -26.70
CA GLU A 578 -3.05 10.42 -27.37
C GLU A 578 -2.72 10.41 -28.88
N LYS A 579 -2.62 11.59 -29.51
CA LYS A 579 -2.21 11.75 -30.91
C LYS A 579 -0.69 11.85 -31.11
N LEU A 580 0.08 12.10 -30.05
CA LEU A 580 1.54 12.27 -30.13
C LEU A 580 2.26 10.94 -30.35
N GLY A 581 1.84 9.86 -29.68
CA GLY A 581 2.52 8.56 -29.75
C GLY A 581 4.00 8.67 -29.37
N ASN A 582 4.89 8.09 -30.17
CA ASN A 582 6.35 8.06 -29.92
C ASN A 582 7.13 9.23 -30.57
N LYS A 583 6.43 10.28 -31.02
CA LYS A 583 7.04 11.43 -31.70
C LYS A 583 7.93 12.25 -30.74
N LYS A 584 8.96 12.91 -31.26
CA LYS A 584 9.73 13.93 -30.54
C LYS A 584 8.93 15.23 -30.49
N VAL A 585 8.72 15.78 -29.30
CA VAL A 585 7.79 16.90 -29.09
C VAL A 585 8.53 18.11 -28.51
N ALA A 586 8.21 19.30 -29.02
CA ALA A 586 8.55 20.57 -28.37
C ALA A 586 7.28 21.25 -27.86
N ILE A 587 7.36 21.85 -26.67
CA ILE A 587 6.27 22.67 -26.11
C ILE A 587 6.61 24.13 -26.38
N PHE A 588 5.75 24.84 -27.09
CA PHE A 588 5.90 26.28 -27.32
C PHE A 588 5.23 27.05 -26.18
N ALA A 589 5.94 28.06 -25.66
CA ALA A 589 5.68 28.84 -24.45
C ALA A 589 5.99 28.09 -23.14
N ALA A 590 6.97 28.61 -22.39
CA ALA A 590 7.44 28.08 -21.11
C ALA A 590 6.58 28.51 -19.89
N GLY A 591 5.35 28.98 -20.16
CA GLY A 591 4.38 29.43 -19.15
C GLY A 591 3.72 28.30 -18.36
N GLN A 592 2.77 28.64 -17.48
CA GLN A 592 2.09 27.69 -16.60
C GLN A 592 1.39 26.55 -17.38
N ARG A 593 0.69 26.88 -18.46
CA ARG A 593 0.02 25.89 -19.34
C ARG A 593 1.02 24.90 -19.97
N GLY A 594 2.21 25.37 -20.35
CA GLY A 594 3.28 24.50 -20.87
C GLY A 594 3.86 23.59 -19.79
N LYS A 595 4.04 24.10 -18.57
CA LYS A 595 4.46 23.28 -17.41
C LYS A 595 3.42 22.22 -17.06
N ASP A 596 2.14 22.56 -17.12
CA ASP A 596 1.07 21.60 -16.85
C ASP A 596 0.99 20.55 -17.96
N PHE A 597 1.14 20.94 -19.24
CA PHE A 597 1.26 19.97 -20.33
C PHE A 597 2.46 19.03 -20.14
N LEU A 598 3.63 19.53 -19.71
CA LEU A 598 4.79 18.69 -19.40
C LEU A 598 4.48 17.65 -18.32
N LYS A 599 3.80 18.04 -17.24
CA LYS A 599 3.39 17.10 -16.17
C LYS A 599 2.51 15.99 -16.73
N VAL A 600 1.52 16.34 -17.54
CA VAL A 600 0.62 15.38 -18.19
C VAL A 600 1.42 14.49 -19.16
N ALA A 601 2.27 15.06 -20.01
CA ALA A 601 3.12 14.34 -20.95
C ALA A 601 4.01 13.29 -20.26
N LYS A 602 4.59 13.63 -19.10
CA LYS A 602 5.38 12.69 -18.28
C LYS A 602 4.56 11.48 -17.80
N LEU A 603 3.27 11.63 -17.48
CA LEU A 603 2.38 10.51 -17.09
C LEU A 603 2.13 9.51 -18.24
N PHE A 604 2.22 9.99 -19.48
CA PHE A 604 2.09 9.18 -20.68
C PHE A 604 3.43 8.75 -21.28
N ASN A 605 4.54 9.04 -20.59
CA ASN A 605 5.90 8.78 -21.08
C ASN A 605 6.19 9.42 -22.46
N ILE A 606 5.59 10.58 -22.74
CA ILE A 606 5.86 11.33 -23.96
C ILE A 606 7.21 12.03 -23.82
N ASN A 607 8.06 11.86 -24.83
CA ASN A 607 9.37 12.47 -24.87
C ASN A 607 9.27 13.96 -25.28
N ILE A 608 9.38 14.85 -24.29
CA ILE A 608 9.47 16.29 -24.52
C ILE A 608 10.94 16.68 -24.64
N SER A 609 11.37 17.01 -25.86
CA SER A 609 12.75 17.38 -26.14
C SER A 609 13.09 18.79 -25.65
N TYR A 610 12.15 19.74 -25.83
CA TYR A 610 12.41 21.17 -25.58
C TYR A 610 11.16 21.92 -25.12
N PHE A 611 11.38 22.97 -24.34
CA PHE A 611 10.52 24.15 -24.35
C PHE A 611 11.05 25.16 -25.37
N VAL A 612 10.15 25.80 -26.11
CA VAL A 612 10.49 26.87 -27.04
C VAL A 612 9.90 28.17 -26.54
N ASP A 613 10.74 29.18 -26.33
CA ASP A 613 10.33 30.48 -25.84
C ASP A 613 11.09 31.62 -26.55
N SER A 614 10.41 32.75 -26.75
CA SER A 614 11.01 33.94 -27.37
C SER A 614 11.81 34.78 -26.37
N ASP A 615 11.55 34.63 -25.07
CA ASP A 615 12.31 35.32 -24.02
C ASP A 615 13.73 34.76 -23.92
N LYS A 616 14.70 35.57 -24.36
CA LYS A 616 16.14 35.25 -24.29
C LYS A 616 16.61 34.99 -22.87
N ASN A 617 15.94 35.52 -21.84
CA ASN A 617 16.28 35.28 -20.44
C ASN A 617 15.86 33.90 -19.94
N LEU A 618 14.93 33.23 -20.62
CA LEU A 618 14.53 31.86 -20.33
C LEU A 618 15.36 30.85 -21.12
N GLN A 619 15.83 31.21 -22.31
CA GLN A 619 16.67 30.35 -23.13
C GLN A 619 17.96 29.94 -22.41
N GLY A 620 18.32 28.65 -22.48
CA GLY A 620 19.44 28.05 -21.77
C GLY A 620 19.11 27.60 -20.33
N LYS A 621 17.94 27.95 -19.80
CA LYS A 621 17.44 27.39 -18.52
C LYS A 621 16.75 26.04 -18.74
N TYR A 622 16.41 25.39 -17.65
CA TYR A 622 15.69 24.11 -17.63
C TYR A 622 14.39 24.23 -16.85
N ILE A 623 13.35 23.53 -17.31
CA ILE A 623 12.06 23.38 -16.64
C ILE A 623 11.83 21.88 -16.42
N ASP A 624 11.88 21.45 -15.16
CA ASP A 624 11.80 20.05 -14.74
C ASP A 624 12.69 19.11 -15.58
N GLY A 625 13.93 19.54 -15.83
CA GLY A 625 14.94 18.82 -16.61
C GLY A 625 14.84 18.99 -18.13
N VAL A 626 13.83 19.69 -18.65
CA VAL A 626 13.69 19.97 -20.09
C VAL A 626 14.31 21.32 -20.43
N PRO A 627 15.24 21.41 -21.40
CA PRO A 627 15.86 22.67 -21.78
C PRO A 627 14.89 23.63 -22.48
N VAL A 628 15.02 24.91 -22.18
CA VAL A 628 14.33 26.00 -22.88
C VAL A 628 15.24 26.56 -23.98
N VAL A 629 14.78 26.57 -25.22
CA VAL A 629 15.56 26.95 -26.40
C VAL A 629 14.81 27.94 -27.28
N SER A 630 15.53 28.57 -28.21
CA SER A 630 14.92 29.37 -29.27
C SER A 630 14.25 28.49 -30.33
N LEU A 631 13.29 29.06 -31.07
CA LEU A 631 12.61 28.36 -32.17
C LEU A 631 13.60 27.81 -33.21
N SER A 632 14.70 28.53 -33.48
CA SER A 632 15.75 28.12 -34.41
C SER A 632 16.51 26.85 -34.00
N THR A 633 16.53 26.51 -32.71
CA THR A 633 17.27 25.36 -32.16
C THR A 633 16.40 24.10 -32.16
N ALA A 634 15.08 24.23 -32.06
CA ALA A 634 14.13 23.12 -31.98
C ALA A 634 13.81 22.47 -33.36
N LYS A 635 14.81 22.27 -34.24
CA LYS A 635 14.58 21.73 -35.60
C LYS A 635 14.30 20.23 -35.64
N ASP A 636 14.89 19.48 -34.71
CA ASP A 636 14.82 18.01 -34.59
C ASP A 636 13.62 17.56 -33.72
N VAL A 637 12.43 18.09 -34.03
CA VAL A 637 11.17 17.65 -33.42
C VAL A 637 10.14 17.36 -34.51
N ASP A 638 9.26 16.39 -34.25
CA ASP A 638 8.21 15.99 -35.17
C ASP A 638 6.94 16.86 -34.98
N VAL A 639 6.70 17.29 -33.74
CA VAL A 639 5.48 17.97 -33.34
C VAL A 639 5.78 19.15 -32.43
N PHE A 640 5.07 20.25 -32.65
CA PHE A 640 4.97 21.35 -31.71
C PHE A 640 3.62 21.31 -30.99
N VAL A 641 3.67 21.44 -29.67
CA VAL A 641 2.47 21.66 -28.85
C VAL A 641 2.47 23.13 -28.43
N ASN A 642 1.53 23.90 -28.95
CA ASN A 642 1.36 25.29 -28.59
C ASN A 642 0.59 25.41 -27.26
N ALA A 643 1.31 25.84 -26.22
CA ALA A 643 0.78 26.06 -24.89
C ALA A 643 0.60 27.56 -24.56
N SER A 644 0.60 28.44 -25.57
CA SER A 644 0.31 29.86 -25.38
C SER A 644 -1.16 30.08 -24.98
N TYR A 645 -1.39 30.93 -23.97
CA TYR A 645 -2.76 31.29 -23.55
C TYR A 645 -3.30 32.48 -24.36
N ASN A 646 -2.45 33.48 -24.60
CA ASN A 646 -2.89 34.78 -25.10
C ASN A 646 -2.89 34.87 -26.63
N TYR A 647 -2.05 34.07 -27.31
CA TYR A 647 -1.84 34.20 -28.77
C TYR A 647 -1.72 32.84 -29.47
N PRO A 648 -2.69 31.92 -29.33
CA PRO A 648 -2.58 30.57 -29.91
C PRO A 648 -2.47 30.57 -31.44
N GLU A 649 -3.24 31.40 -32.15
CA GLU A 649 -3.21 31.45 -33.62
C GLU A 649 -1.91 32.04 -34.17
N GLU A 650 -1.48 33.17 -33.61
CA GLU A 650 -0.26 33.87 -34.02
C GLU A 650 0.97 32.98 -33.84
N ILE A 651 1.10 32.31 -32.68
CA ILE A 651 2.21 31.39 -32.42
C ILE A 651 2.21 30.22 -33.41
N SER A 652 1.04 29.66 -33.70
CA SER A 652 0.92 28.56 -34.67
C SER A 652 1.38 29.03 -36.06
N GLN A 653 0.99 30.23 -36.47
CA GLN A 653 1.41 30.82 -37.76
C GLN A 653 2.92 31.10 -37.80
N ILE A 654 3.52 31.57 -36.69
CA ILE A 654 4.97 31.77 -36.57
C ILE A 654 5.71 30.45 -36.80
N ILE A 655 5.28 29.36 -36.16
CA ILE A 655 5.91 28.04 -36.33
C ILE A 655 5.75 27.56 -37.79
N ILE A 656 4.55 27.70 -38.38
CA ILE A 656 4.28 27.32 -39.77
C ILE A 656 5.17 28.08 -40.75
N ASN A 657 5.27 29.40 -40.59
CA ASN A 657 6.07 30.26 -41.45
C ASN A 657 7.57 29.97 -41.31
N TYR A 658 8.03 29.64 -40.09
CA TYR A 658 9.44 29.34 -39.85
C TYR A 658 9.88 28.00 -40.45
N TYR A 659 9.02 26.99 -40.42
CA TYR A 659 9.31 25.62 -40.87
C TYR A 659 8.64 25.23 -42.19
N ASN A 660 8.06 26.19 -42.93
CA ASN A 660 7.45 25.99 -44.24
C ASN A 660 6.42 24.83 -44.32
N LYS A 661 5.52 24.74 -43.32
CA LYS A 661 4.38 23.78 -43.23
C LYS A 661 4.70 22.29 -42.98
N ASP A 662 5.96 21.86 -42.89
CA ASP A 662 6.30 20.43 -42.71
C ASP A 662 6.12 19.88 -41.28
N LYS A 663 5.66 20.70 -40.33
CA LYS A 663 5.57 20.32 -38.91
C LYS A 663 4.11 20.23 -38.45
N THR A 664 3.80 19.18 -37.68
CA THR A 664 2.49 19.05 -37.05
C THR A 664 2.42 19.98 -35.84
N ILE A 665 1.33 20.72 -35.70
CA ILE A 665 1.09 21.62 -34.56
C ILE A 665 -0.22 21.22 -33.89
N TYR A 666 -0.19 21.06 -32.58
CA TYR A 666 -1.39 20.93 -31.76
C TYR A 666 -1.48 22.11 -30.82
N THR A 667 -2.67 22.71 -30.69
CA THR A 667 -2.91 23.83 -29.79
C THR A 667 -3.74 23.38 -28.62
N ILE A 668 -3.32 23.74 -27.41
CA ILE A 668 -4.10 23.49 -26.19
C ILE A 668 -5.16 24.59 -26.09
N ASP A 669 -6.39 24.23 -26.44
CA ASP A 669 -7.58 25.10 -26.33
C ASP A 669 -7.94 25.41 -24.87
#